data_AF-A0A9D8BE08-F1
#
_entry.id   AF-A0A9D8BE08-F1
#
_cell.length_a   1.000
_cell.length_b   1.000
_cell.length_c   1.000
_cell.angle_alpha   90.00
_cell.angle_beta   90.00
_cell.angle_gamma   90.00
#
_symmetry.space_group_name_H-M   'P 1'
#
loop_
_entity.id
_entity.type
_entity.pdbx_description
1 polymer ?
#
loop_
_entity_poly.entity_id
_entity_poly.type
_entity_poly.pdbx_seq_one_letter_code
_entity_poly.pdbx_strand_id
1 'polypeptide(L)'
;MPRIIWTLSIVFWLFITFGQAAREWTPEVKAYLFHTVRKSPILERNIGKAFEYSGPLVLLENGQINYDSVDKILTIEPNYLVIRQELLGRCSKGILTEACNKTALYEMCRQISDYTSGEALKSLPLLSRYFSCVFEALPDEYQRGKNYDFLLNNYVSPLLLTNVSFNERLYFAQTEGGFKAVDCKKLFEAQEKAVNKVISERTKQLFFSLGGRSNRFESFLMAAGDGSYTEGLLRERDRDEYGEWNKGLPKAIGLFPYEVMLRGERNSELKTLRTSEKSITTYGNQQNTEVHFDVWGYNTLNQTTVIVEKGKRQYPLFGSESTRFLTPDSSFSKGITFMKILNDLYQATFLDLKEQLYGKEGLEPQLLAAQRSLGEIELAINQKEGELGELYKDDYRTRNRMKRAERKRLKEVKLGHEKDAKPTTKARKKAKNKKQWDLIELYGAYDETGALIDDLTNSYNELAEHYHSYATLYTKYKSLLGSAWQPFTVREGLYTFSDGTTFDIYTQNLTFPPNDSAELVQVRLLSIPEDFEGNKSDEIMMHVSMVDAEPFYDADFEIRFQDVFPSDAYQFSGIIFSLQDSAFFETLFKEFKKNTLPIEFLLEGEGIGKWTDSMLSRDPLQIEMTEYPGNTAAEKREARESKAFKSLRQSRLHIKIKHSIQIHISSTTDPVVSNVNAAFFPVEALIKNHQISRNEMLSILRTRSLLLQLKKELVANCAKYLSSTDAKRFIEELEKAFAKSKYTVGNKQIKLPKLKD
;
A
#
# COMPACT_ATOMS: atom_id res chain seq x y z
N MET A 1 -11.83 -66.51 -9.00
CA MET A 1 -12.50 -65.29 -8.47
C MET A 1 -12.38 -65.23 -6.94
N PRO A 2 -11.21 -64.83 -6.38
CA PRO A 2 -11.27 -64.04 -5.14
C PRO A 2 -10.18 -62.95 -5.01
N ARG A 3 -9.33 -62.73 -6.04
CA ARG A 3 -8.23 -61.74 -5.98
C ARG A 3 -8.56 -60.38 -6.58
N ILE A 4 -9.61 -60.27 -7.40
CA ILE A 4 -10.00 -59.00 -8.04
C ILE A 4 -10.85 -58.12 -7.09
N ILE A 5 -11.51 -58.72 -6.10
CA ILE A 5 -12.37 -58.01 -5.15
C ILE A 5 -11.54 -57.31 -4.06
N TRP A 6 -10.35 -57.83 -3.71
CA TRP A 6 -9.47 -57.21 -2.71
C TRP A 6 -8.70 -55.99 -3.23
N THR A 7 -8.34 -55.97 -4.52
CA THR A 7 -7.71 -54.81 -5.15
C THR A 7 -8.67 -53.64 -5.35
N LEU A 8 -9.97 -53.90 -5.53
CA LEU A 8 -10.99 -52.86 -5.62
C LEU A 8 -11.31 -52.21 -4.26
N SER A 9 -11.21 -52.95 -3.15
CA SER A 9 -11.41 -52.39 -1.80
C SER A 9 -10.26 -51.53 -1.30
N ILE A 10 -9.02 -51.76 -1.77
CA ILE A 10 -7.85 -50.95 -1.38
C ILE A 10 -7.73 -49.66 -2.21
N VAL A 11 -8.25 -49.64 -3.45
CA VAL A 11 -8.31 -48.39 -4.25
C VAL A 11 -9.49 -47.50 -3.82
N PHE A 12 -10.54 -48.06 -3.21
CA PHE A 12 -11.67 -47.26 -2.68
C PHE A 12 -11.39 -46.60 -1.31
N TRP A 13 -10.29 -46.97 -0.62
CA TRP A 13 -9.87 -46.33 0.63
C TRP A 13 -8.78 -45.25 0.47
N LEU A 14 -8.25 -45.05 -0.74
CA LEU A 14 -7.23 -44.03 -1.04
C LEU A 14 -7.79 -42.78 -1.74
N PHE A 15 -9.10 -42.67 -1.89
CA PHE A 15 -9.81 -41.46 -2.34
C PHE A 15 -10.87 -41.01 -1.34
N ILE A 16 -10.58 -41.10 -0.03
CA ILE A 16 -11.12 -40.08 0.88
C ILE A 16 -10.30 -38.82 0.62
N THR A 17 -10.69 -38.12 -0.43
CA THR A 17 -10.47 -36.68 -0.50
C THR A 17 -10.82 -36.13 0.86
N PHE A 18 -9.85 -35.50 1.54
CA PHE A 18 -10.15 -34.46 2.50
C PHE A 18 -10.90 -33.35 1.75
N GLY A 19 -12.17 -33.59 1.45
CA GLY A 19 -13.13 -32.52 1.35
C GLY A 19 -13.10 -31.88 2.73
N GLN A 20 -12.36 -30.78 2.87
CA GLN A 20 -12.72 -29.78 3.85
C GLN A 20 -14.15 -29.39 3.48
N ALA A 21 -15.13 -30.08 4.06
CA ALA A 21 -16.44 -29.50 4.26
C ALA A 21 -16.15 -28.12 4.85
N ALA A 22 -16.61 -27.06 4.17
CA ALA A 22 -16.46 -25.69 4.62
C ALA A 22 -16.82 -25.68 6.12
N ARG A 23 -15.80 -25.51 6.98
CA ARG A 23 -15.99 -25.59 8.42
C ARG A 23 -16.99 -24.48 8.73
N GLU A 24 -18.21 -24.85 9.11
CA GLU A 24 -19.21 -23.87 9.51
C GLU A 24 -18.57 -22.95 10.55
N TRP A 25 -18.69 -21.64 10.35
CA TRP A 25 -18.09 -20.68 11.28
C TRP A 25 -18.64 -20.91 12.68
N THR A 26 -17.76 -20.83 13.66
CA THR A 26 -18.19 -20.87 15.05
C THR A 26 -19.10 -19.67 15.34
N PRO A 27 -20.05 -19.80 16.28
CA PRO A 27 -20.91 -18.69 16.71
C PRO A 27 -20.13 -17.43 17.06
N GLU A 28 -18.95 -17.58 17.70
CA GLU A 28 -18.06 -16.50 18.08
C GLU A 28 -17.56 -15.74 16.86
N VAL A 29 -17.04 -16.44 15.84
CA VAL A 29 -16.51 -15.81 14.62
C VAL A 29 -17.61 -15.06 13.86
N LYS A 30 -18.84 -15.61 13.83
CA LYS A 30 -20.01 -14.93 13.26
C LYS A 30 -20.34 -13.62 13.98
N ALA A 31 -20.36 -13.67 15.31
CA ALA A 31 -20.59 -12.51 16.17
C ALA A 31 -19.50 -11.44 15.93
N TYR A 32 -18.23 -11.84 15.95
CA TYR A 32 -17.07 -10.97 15.76
C TYR A 32 -17.08 -10.25 14.40
N LEU A 33 -17.44 -10.97 13.34
CA LEU A 33 -17.59 -10.39 12.00
C LEU A 33 -18.74 -9.37 11.97
N PHE A 34 -19.90 -9.72 12.55
CA PHE A 34 -21.04 -8.80 12.62
C PHE A 34 -20.70 -7.52 13.36
N HIS A 35 -20.07 -7.62 14.53
CA HIS A 35 -19.56 -6.48 15.29
C HIS A 35 -18.69 -5.57 14.43
N THR A 36 -17.70 -6.19 13.78
CA THR A 36 -16.70 -5.50 12.94
C THR A 36 -17.37 -4.73 11.81
N VAL A 37 -18.30 -5.36 11.10
CA VAL A 37 -19.00 -4.74 9.97
C VAL A 37 -19.86 -3.57 10.40
N ARG A 38 -20.66 -3.75 11.47
CA ARG A 38 -21.57 -2.69 11.94
C ARG A 38 -20.86 -1.46 12.48
N LYS A 39 -19.62 -1.60 12.96
CA LYS A 39 -18.85 -0.48 13.52
C LYS A 39 -17.90 0.20 12.55
N SER A 40 -17.57 -0.43 11.43
CA SER A 40 -16.75 0.21 10.39
C SER A 40 -17.67 0.90 9.39
N PRO A 41 -17.65 2.24 9.26
CA PRO A 41 -18.51 2.95 8.31
C PRO A 41 -18.30 2.51 6.86
N ILE A 42 -17.07 2.13 6.49
CA ILE A 42 -16.77 1.63 5.15
C ILE A 42 -17.30 0.22 4.93
N LEU A 43 -17.24 -0.66 5.94
CA LEU A 43 -17.80 -2.01 5.82
C LEU A 43 -19.34 -1.97 5.86
N GLU A 44 -19.95 -1.20 6.76
CA GLU A 44 -21.40 -1.07 6.85
C GLU A 44 -21.98 -0.54 5.53
N ARG A 45 -21.32 0.46 4.92
CA ARG A 45 -21.71 0.99 3.60
C ARG A 45 -21.67 -0.07 2.51
N ASN A 46 -20.59 -0.86 2.45
CA ASN A 46 -20.32 -1.73 1.30
C ASN A 46 -20.90 -3.14 1.45
N ILE A 47 -20.92 -3.70 2.67
CA ILE A 47 -21.32 -5.09 2.95
C ILE A 47 -22.35 -5.23 4.07
N GLY A 48 -22.75 -4.15 4.76
CA GLY A 48 -23.69 -4.22 5.89
C GLY A 48 -25.06 -4.83 5.56
N LYS A 49 -25.52 -4.71 4.30
CA LYS A 49 -26.77 -5.33 3.83
C LYS A 49 -26.73 -6.86 3.74
N ALA A 50 -25.54 -7.46 3.74
CA ALA A 50 -25.39 -8.91 3.72
C ALA A 50 -25.65 -9.56 5.09
N PHE A 51 -25.84 -8.75 6.14
CA PHE A 51 -26.05 -9.20 7.52
C PHE A 51 -27.47 -8.86 7.96
N GLU A 52 -28.25 -9.88 8.31
CA GLU A 52 -29.60 -9.73 8.84
C GLU A 52 -29.63 -10.19 10.29
N TYR A 53 -29.88 -9.25 11.21
CA TYR A 53 -29.99 -9.51 12.64
C TYR A 53 -31.44 -9.39 13.09
N SER A 54 -31.96 -10.42 13.75
CA SER A 54 -33.35 -10.50 14.24
C SER A 54 -33.45 -10.61 15.77
N GLY A 55 -32.31 -10.57 16.48
CA GLY A 55 -32.26 -10.70 17.93
C GLY A 55 -32.61 -9.41 18.69
N PRO A 56 -32.61 -9.46 20.03
CA PRO A 56 -32.91 -8.30 20.85
C PRO A 56 -31.85 -7.21 20.71
N LEU A 57 -32.29 -5.95 20.72
CA LEU A 57 -31.41 -4.78 20.76
C LEU A 57 -31.09 -4.43 22.21
N VAL A 58 -29.81 -4.47 22.56
CA VAL A 58 -29.31 -3.94 23.83
C VAL A 58 -28.82 -2.53 23.56
N LEU A 59 -29.35 -1.56 24.30
CA LEU A 59 -28.98 -0.14 24.15
C LEU A 59 -28.10 0.30 25.32
N LEU A 60 -27.14 1.15 25.03
CA LEU A 60 -26.40 1.92 26.02
C LEU A 60 -27.27 3.06 26.59
N GLU A 61 -26.82 3.67 27.68
CA GLU A 61 -27.50 4.82 28.31
C GLU A 61 -27.73 6.01 27.35
N ASN A 62 -26.90 6.13 26.32
CA ASN A 62 -27.02 7.16 25.28
C ASN A 62 -27.96 6.77 24.12
N GLY A 63 -28.67 5.64 24.23
CA GLY A 63 -29.61 5.13 23.23
C GLY A 63 -28.97 4.44 22.01
N GLN A 64 -27.64 4.34 21.93
CA GLN A 64 -26.95 3.60 20.86
C GLN A 64 -26.93 2.10 21.14
N ILE A 65 -26.84 1.28 20.09
CA ILE A 65 -26.74 -0.18 20.22
C ILE A 65 -25.40 -0.57 20.87
N ASN A 66 -25.46 -1.45 21.87
CA ASN A 66 -24.33 -2.12 22.50
C ASN A 66 -24.02 -3.41 21.74
N TYR A 67 -23.02 -3.35 20.86
CA TYR A 67 -22.55 -4.48 20.06
C TYR A 67 -21.77 -5.53 20.88
N ASP A 68 -21.09 -5.19 21.98
CA ASP A 68 -20.45 -6.17 22.89
C ASP A 68 -21.47 -7.11 23.52
N SER A 69 -22.67 -6.59 23.79
CA SER A 69 -23.79 -7.38 24.32
C SER A 69 -24.45 -8.19 23.23
N VAL A 70 -24.60 -7.63 22.03
CA VAL A 70 -25.08 -8.37 20.85
C VAL A 70 -24.12 -9.52 20.50
N ASP A 71 -22.81 -9.34 20.65
CA ASP A 71 -21.83 -10.42 20.44
C ASP A 71 -22.06 -11.61 21.37
N LYS A 72 -22.30 -11.32 22.66
CA LYS A 72 -22.61 -12.37 23.65
C LYS A 72 -23.92 -13.07 23.32
N ILE A 73 -24.95 -12.31 22.91
CA ILE A 73 -26.23 -12.87 22.48
C ILE A 73 -26.01 -13.80 21.28
N LEU A 74 -25.27 -13.36 20.26
CA LEU A 74 -25.01 -14.14 19.05
C LEU A 74 -24.12 -15.37 19.29
N THR A 75 -23.24 -15.31 20.29
CA THR A 75 -22.43 -16.45 20.70
C THR A 75 -23.31 -17.56 21.31
N ILE A 76 -24.34 -17.19 22.07
CA ILE A 76 -25.27 -18.13 22.71
C ILE A 76 -26.38 -18.57 21.73
N GLU A 77 -26.91 -17.64 20.95
CA GLU A 77 -28.04 -17.82 20.02
C GLU A 77 -27.66 -17.36 18.60
N PRO A 78 -26.82 -18.13 17.87
CA PRO A 78 -26.32 -17.74 16.55
C PRO A 78 -27.39 -17.63 15.46
N ASN A 79 -28.57 -18.22 15.68
CA ASN A 79 -29.68 -18.22 14.73
C ASN A 79 -30.29 -16.82 14.53
N TYR A 80 -30.01 -15.86 15.40
CA TYR A 80 -30.43 -14.46 15.19
C TYR A 80 -29.69 -13.75 14.07
N LEU A 81 -28.61 -14.33 13.54
CA LEU A 81 -27.81 -13.73 12.50
C LEU A 81 -27.80 -14.60 11.24
N VAL A 82 -28.29 -14.03 10.15
CA VAL A 82 -28.15 -14.60 8.81
C VAL A 82 -27.10 -13.79 8.04
N ILE A 83 -26.12 -14.48 7.47
CA ILE A 83 -25.06 -13.89 6.64
C ILE A 83 -25.20 -14.42 5.22
N ARG A 84 -25.49 -13.53 4.28
CA ARG A 84 -25.69 -13.82 2.85
C ARG A 84 -24.37 -13.92 2.11
N GLN A 85 -23.75 -15.10 2.14
CA GLN A 85 -22.44 -15.35 1.51
C GLN A 85 -22.46 -15.10 -0.02
N GLU A 86 -23.60 -15.34 -0.67
CA GLU A 86 -23.79 -15.09 -2.10
C GLU A 86 -23.64 -13.61 -2.47
N LEU A 87 -24.01 -12.70 -1.56
CA LEU A 87 -23.82 -11.26 -1.74
C LEU A 87 -22.36 -10.89 -1.48
N LEU A 88 -21.78 -11.40 -0.39
CA LEU A 88 -20.40 -11.11 0.00
C LEU A 88 -19.38 -11.55 -1.05
N GLY A 89 -19.59 -12.70 -1.69
CA GLY A 89 -18.70 -13.21 -2.75
C GLY A 89 -18.63 -12.33 -4.01
N ARG A 90 -19.54 -11.35 -4.16
CA ARG A 90 -19.57 -10.39 -5.27
C ARG A 90 -19.09 -8.98 -4.88
N CYS A 91 -18.78 -8.76 -3.61
CA CYS A 91 -18.28 -7.48 -3.13
C CYS A 91 -16.80 -7.29 -3.50
N SER A 92 -16.30 -6.06 -3.36
CA SER A 92 -14.87 -5.78 -3.54
C SER A 92 -14.03 -6.69 -2.64
N LYS A 93 -12.99 -7.29 -3.21
CA LYS A 93 -12.05 -8.16 -2.51
C LYS A 93 -11.31 -7.42 -1.42
N GLY A 94 -10.94 -6.15 -1.64
CA GLY A 94 -10.37 -5.28 -0.62
C GLY A 94 -11.26 -5.13 0.61
N ILE A 95 -12.53 -4.76 0.40
CA ILE A 95 -13.52 -4.64 1.48
C ILE A 95 -13.73 -5.96 2.23
N LEU A 96 -13.79 -7.07 1.49
CA LEU A 96 -13.93 -8.39 2.11
C LEU A 96 -12.70 -8.73 2.96
N THR A 97 -11.52 -8.39 2.46
CA THR A 97 -10.24 -8.62 3.15
C THR A 97 -10.09 -7.75 4.39
N GLU A 98 -10.54 -6.49 4.34
CA GLU A 98 -10.61 -5.60 5.50
C GLU A 98 -11.47 -6.20 6.62
N ALA A 99 -12.69 -6.65 6.28
CA ALA A 99 -13.59 -7.29 7.24
C ALA A 99 -12.96 -8.55 7.87
N CYS A 100 -12.32 -9.39 7.05
CA CYS A 100 -11.59 -10.57 7.51
C CYS A 100 -10.42 -10.22 8.44
N ASN A 101 -9.62 -9.22 8.09
CA ASN A 101 -8.43 -8.85 8.83
C ASN A 101 -8.81 -8.26 10.20
N LYS A 102 -9.80 -7.36 10.23
CA LYS A 102 -10.39 -6.85 11.47
C LYS A 102 -10.94 -7.96 12.36
N THR A 103 -11.67 -8.91 11.77
CA THR A 103 -12.19 -10.07 12.50
C THR A 103 -11.07 -10.95 13.06
N ALA A 104 -10.01 -11.19 12.29
CA ALA A 104 -8.85 -11.97 12.74
C ALA A 104 -8.10 -11.29 13.89
N LEU A 105 -7.91 -9.97 13.83
CA LEU A 105 -7.33 -9.18 14.90
C LEU A 105 -8.20 -9.19 16.17
N TYR A 106 -9.52 -9.07 15.99
CA TYR A 106 -10.46 -9.15 17.11
C TYR A 106 -10.43 -10.53 17.79
N GLU A 107 -10.44 -11.61 16.99
CA GLU A 107 -10.28 -12.98 17.49
C GLU A 107 -8.96 -13.17 18.25
N MET A 108 -7.84 -12.64 17.72
CA MET A 108 -6.53 -12.75 18.37
C MET A 108 -6.53 -12.12 19.76
N CYS A 109 -7.04 -10.90 19.90
CA CYS A 109 -7.06 -10.26 21.21
C CYS A 109 -8.11 -10.83 22.17
N ARG A 110 -9.20 -11.40 21.67
CA ARG A 110 -10.10 -12.21 22.49
C ARG A 110 -9.33 -13.39 23.09
N GLN A 111 -8.61 -14.15 22.26
CA GLN A 111 -7.79 -15.28 22.75
C GLN A 111 -6.67 -14.83 23.71
N ILE A 112 -6.02 -13.68 23.49
CA ILE A 112 -5.07 -13.11 24.45
C ILE A 112 -5.76 -12.81 25.79
N SER A 113 -6.93 -12.15 25.75
CA SER A 113 -7.70 -11.82 26.97
C SER A 113 -8.13 -13.07 27.74
N ASP A 114 -8.53 -14.12 27.02
CA ASP A 114 -8.97 -15.39 27.60
C ASP A 114 -7.76 -16.13 28.22
N TYR A 115 -6.59 -16.13 27.55
CA TYR A 115 -5.33 -16.64 28.11
C TYR A 115 -4.92 -15.89 29.39
N THR A 116 -5.02 -14.55 29.39
CA THR A 116 -4.76 -13.73 30.59
C THR A 116 -5.73 -14.01 31.73
N SER A 117 -6.93 -14.49 31.41
CA SER A 117 -7.94 -14.90 32.38
C SER A 117 -7.77 -16.37 32.86
N GLY A 118 -6.71 -17.06 32.41
CA GLY A 118 -6.32 -18.39 32.86
C GLY A 118 -6.75 -19.53 31.93
N GLU A 119 -7.28 -19.23 30.75
CA GLU A 119 -7.62 -20.27 29.78
C GLU A 119 -6.34 -20.95 29.23
N ALA A 120 -6.42 -22.26 29.00
CA ALA A 120 -5.28 -23.05 28.55
C ALA A 120 -4.94 -22.74 27.09
N LEU A 121 -3.66 -22.53 26.77
CA LEU A 121 -3.20 -22.22 25.41
C LEU A 121 -3.70 -23.23 24.34
N LYS A 122 -3.94 -24.49 24.72
CA LYS A 122 -4.45 -25.54 23.82
C LYS A 122 -5.87 -25.28 23.30
N SER A 123 -6.72 -24.55 24.04
CA SER A 123 -8.05 -24.16 23.57
C SER A 123 -8.04 -22.87 22.75
N LEU A 124 -6.87 -22.23 22.60
CA LEU A 124 -6.68 -20.94 21.94
C LEU A 124 -5.82 -21.13 20.66
N PRO A 125 -6.42 -21.63 19.55
CA PRO A 125 -5.65 -22.10 18.40
C PRO A 125 -4.89 -20.99 17.67
N LEU A 126 -5.43 -19.76 17.61
CA LEU A 126 -4.79 -18.65 16.93
C LEU A 126 -3.59 -18.14 17.75
N LEU A 127 -3.77 -17.99 19.07
CA LEU A 127 -2.70 -17.61 19.99
C LEU A 127 -1.58 -18.67 20.05
N SER A 128 -1.95 -19.94 20.08
CA SER A 128 -1.01 -21.07 20.03
C SER A 128 -0.18 -21.07 18.74
N ARG A 129 -0.81 -20.81 17.60
CA ARG A 129 -0.15 -20.66 16.31
C ARG A 129 0.79 -19.45 16.28
N TYR A 130 0.38 -18.34 16.88
CA TYR A 130 1.22 -17.14 17.03
C TYR A 130 2.48 -17.42 17.85
N PHE A 131 2.36 -17.99 19.05
CA PHE A 131 3.54 -18.33 19.85
C PHE A 131 4.48 -19.29 19.11
N SER A 132 3.93 -20.30 18.44
CA SER A 132 4.74 -21.22 17.63
C SER A 132 5.56 -20.47 16.59
N CYS A 133 4.95 -19.52 15.86
CA CYS A 133 5.66 -18.73 14.86
C CYS A 133 6.69 -17.76 15.46
N VAL A 134 6.42 -17.19 16.65
CA VAL A 134 7.39 -16.34 17.36
C VAL A 134 8.64 -17.15 17.74
N PHE A 135 8.45 -18.31 18.37
CA PHE A 135 9.57 -19.14 18.82
C PHE A 135 10.32 -19.83 17.67
N GLU A 136 9.66 -20.11 16.53
CA GLU A 136 10.31 -20.52 15.27
C GLU A 136 11.24 -19.43 14.71
N ALA A 137 10.90 -18.15 14.89
CA ALA A 137 11.68 -17.02 14.39
C ALA A 137 12.78 -16.56 15.36
N LEU A 138 12.71 -16.98 16.63
CA LEU A 138 13.70 -16.68 17.65
C LEU A 138 14.82 -17.74 17.71
N PRO A 139 16.04 -17.37 18.16
CA PRO A 139 17.09 -18.34 18.44
C PRO A 139 16.69 -19.36 19.52
N ASP A 140 17.28 -20.56 19.48
CA ASP A 140 16.95 -21.68 20.39
C ASP A 140 17.08 -21.35 21.88
N GLU A 141 17.91 -20.37 22.25
CA GLU A 141 18.09 -19.90 23.63
C GLU A 141 16.80 -19.28 24.22
N TYR A 142 15.85 -18.84 23.39
CA TYR A 142 14.56 -18.30 23.81
C TYR A 142 13.46 -19.37 23.92
N GLN A 143 13.74 -20.61 23.54
CA GLN A 143 12.76 -21.70 23.52
C GLN A 143 12.70 -22.49 24.84
N ARG A 144 13.58 -22.18 25.82
CA ARG A 144 13.64 -22.88 27.11
C ARG A 144 14.06 -21.94 28.25
N GLY A 145 13.75 -22.35 29.48
CA GLY A 145 14.21 -21.67 30.70
C GLY A 145 13.50 -20.34 30.95
N LYS A 146 14.15 -19.47 31.75
CA LYS A 146 13.53 -18.23 32.26
C LYS A 146 13.01 -17.30 31.16
N ASN A 147 13.72 -17.20 30.04
CA ASN A 147 13.31 -16.35 28.92
C ASN A 147 12.01 -16.85 28.28
N TYR A 148 11.90 -18.17 28.10
CA TYR A 148 10.69 -18.81 27.59
C TYR A 148 9.50 -18.62 28.55
N ASP A 149 9.73 -18.85 29.85
CA ASP A 149 8.70 -18.68 30.88
C ASP A 149 8.23 -17.22 30.98
N PHE A 150 9.14 -16.25 30.84
CA PHE A 150 8.82 -14.82 30.79
C PHE A 150 7.96 -14.47 29.57
N LEU A 151 8.35 -14.93 28.37
CA LEU A 151 7.62 -14.64 27.14
C LEU A 151 6.23 -15.29 27.08
N LEU A 152 6.00 -16.36 27.84
CA LEU A 152 4.67 -16.98 28.01
C LEU A 152 3.86 -16.41 29.18
N ASN A 153 4.45 -15.53 29.99
CA ASN A 153 3.77 -14.98 31.15
C ASN A 153 2.59 -14.09 30.76
N ASN A 154 1.42 -14.40 31.32
CA ASN A 154 0.14 -13.84 30.92
C ASN A 154 -0.06 -12.35 31.26
N TYR A 155 0.80 -11.77 32.11
CA TYR A 155 0.65 -10.39 32.61
C TYR A 155 1.77 -9.45 32.17
N VAL A 156 3.00 -9.95 32.05
CA VAL A 156 4.18 -9.10 31.79
C VAL A 156 4.82 -9.34 30.42
N SER A 157 4.36 -10.35 29.68
CA SER A 157 4.96 -10.67 28.38
C SER A 157 4.73 -9.54 27.37
N PRO A 158 5.79 -8.97 26.78
CA PRO A 158 5.64 -7.96 25.72
C PRO A 158 4.94 -8.50 24.47
N LEU A 159 4.81 -9.83 24.32
CA LEU A 159 4.09 -10.49 23.22
C LEU A 159 2.56 -10.46 23.40
N LEU A 160 2.08 -10.31 24.63
CA LEU A 160 0.67 -10.37 25.01
C LEU A 160 0.10 -8.98 25.37
N LEU A 161 0.96 -8.04 25.75
CA LEU A 161 0.63 -6.64 26.03
C LEU A 161 0.24 -5.89 24.73
N THR A 162 -0.94 -6.22 24.20
CA THR A 162 -1.46 -5.67 22.94
C THR A 162 -2.19 -4.34 23.11
N ASN A 163 -2.43 -3.94 24.36
CA ASN A 163 -3.21 -2.77 24.72
C ASN A 163 -2.36 -1.53 25.07
N VAL A 164 -1.05 -1.67 25.05
CA VAL A 164 -0.11 -0.63 25.45
C VAL A 164 0.84 -0.28 24.31
N SER A 165 1.49 0.88 24.43
CA SER A 165 2.39 1.42 23.42
C SER A 165 3.65 0.57 23.24
N PHE A 166 4.35 0.74 22.12
CA PHE A 166 5.59 0.01 21.87
C PHE A 166 6.65 0.30 22.95
N ASN A 167 6.76 1.55 23.39
CA ASN A 167 7.74 1.97 24.39
C ASN A 167 7.48 1.31 25.75
N GLU A 168 6.23 1.13 26.14
CA GLU A 168 5.89 0.37 27.35
C GLU A 168 6.28 -1.11 27.21
N ARG A 169 6.01 -1.73 26.06
CA ARG A 169 6.39 -3.14 25.80
C ARG A 169 7.90 -3.31 25.81
N LEU A 170 8.64 -2.36 25.24
CA LEU A 170 10.09 -2.33 25.29
C LEU A 170 10.59 -2.20 26.73
N TYR A 171 9.97 -1.34 27.54
CA TYR A 171 10.29 -1.20 28.94
C TYR A 171 10.13 -2.53 29.68
N PHE A 172 8.98 -3.21 29.58
CA PHE A 172 8.76 -4.52 30.19
C PHE A 172 9.79 -5.57 29.74
N ALA A 173 10.13 -5.59 28.44
CA ALA A 173 11.15 -6.49 27.92
C ALA A 173 12.53 -6.26 28.56
N GLN A 174 12.89 -5.01 28.83
CA GLN A 174 14.18 -4.63 29.41
C GLN A 174 14.23 -4.81 30.93
N THR A 175 13.17 -4.43 31.65
CA THR A 175 13.16 -4.41 33.12
C THR A 175 12.76 -5.75 33.73
N GLU A 176 11.62 -6.29 33.31
CA GLU A 176 11.11 -7.57 33.83
C GLU A 176 11.78 -8.76 33.12
N GLY A 177 12.01 -8.64 31.81
CA GLY A 177 12.67 -9.67 31.01
C GLY A 177 14.20 -9.66 31.09
N GLY A 178 14.81 -8.54 31.51
CA GLY A 178 16.26 -8.37 31.56
C GLY A 178 16.95 -8.37 30.18
N PHE A 179 16.19 -8.16 29.10
CA PHE A 179 16.74 -8.22 27.74
C PHE A 179 17.56 -6.97 27.40
N LYS A 180 18.68 -7.19 26.69
CA LYS A 180 19.49 -6.10 26.12
C LYS A 180 18.84 -5.59 24.84
N ALA A 181 19.20 -4.38 24.39
CA ALA A 181 18.64 -3.78 23.18
C ALA A 181 18.72 -4.68 21.92
N VAL A 182 19.81 -5.44 21.77
CA VAL A 182 20.00 -6.41 20.66
C VAL A 182 19.00 -7.57 20.76
N ASP A 183 18.70 -8.03 21.96
CA ASP A 183 17.77 -9.12 22.21
C ASP A 183 16.32 -8.65 22.05
N CYS A 184 16.01 -7.44 22.52
CA CYS A 184 14.74 -6.79 22.23
C CYS A 184 14.52 -6.63 20.71
N LYS A 185 15.55 -6.25 19.95
CA LYS A 185 15.47 -6.18 18.48
C LYS A 185 15.05 -7.52 17.87
N LYS A 186 15.73 -8.62 18.23
CA LYS A 186 15.38 -9.96 17.76
C LYS A 186 13.95 -10.35 18.12
N LEU A 187 13.51 -10.02 19.34
CA LEU A 187 12.17 -10.29 19.83
C LEU A 187 11.09 -9.58 19.00
N PHE A 188 11.22 -8.27 18.79
CA PHE A 188 10.23 -7.51 18.03
C PHE A 188 10.25 -7.85 16.52
N GLU A 189 11.41 -8.16 15.94
CA GLU A 189 11.49 -8.68 14.55
C GLU A 189 10.86 -10.07 14.40
N ALA A 190 11.03 -10.96 15.39
CA ALA A 190 10.38 -12.27 15.41
C ALA A 190 8.86 -12.12 15.55
N GLN A 191 8.42 -11.20 16.41
CA GLN A 191 7.00 -10.88 16.56
C GLN A 191 6.39 -10.32 15.26
N GLU A 192 7.05 -9.38 14.59
CA GLU A 192 6.59 -8.84 13.30
C GLU A 192 6.29 -9.97 12.31
N LYS A 193 7.25 -10.90 12.15
CA LYS A 193 7.10 -12.06 11.26
C LYS A 193 5.93 -12.94 11.69
N ALA A 194 5.81 -13.21 12.99
CA ALA A 194 4.78 -14.08 13.52
C ALA A 194 3.36 -13.49 13.38
N VAL A 195 3.16 -12.22 13.75
CA VAL A 195 1.84 -11.56 13.62
C VAL A 195 1.43 -11.53 12.16
N ASN A 196 2.30 -11.05 11.27
CA ASN A 196 1.96 -10.94 9.84
C ASN A 196 1.64 -12.31 9.23
N LYS A 197 2.39 -13.36 9.57
CA LYS A 197 2.11 -14.72 9.10
C LYS A 197 0.76 -15.23 9.61
N VAL A 198 0.52 -15.18 10.92
CA VAL A 198 -0.65 -15.80 11.55
C VAL A 198 -1.93 -15.05 11.23
N ILE A 199 -1.91 -13.71 11.29
CA ILE A 199 -3.05 -12.90 10.91
C ILE A 199 -3.33 -13.04 9.41
N SER A 200 -2.32 -13.01 8.54
CA SER A 200 -2.54 -13.22 7.10
C SER A 200 -3.12 -14.61 6.79
N GLU A 201 -2.63 -15.67 7.44
CA GLU A 201 -3.18 -17.03 7.30
C GLU A 201 -4.66 -17.06 7.70
N ARG A 202 -5.01 -16.45 8.83
CA ARG A 202 -6.38 -16.40 9.34
C ARG A 202 -7.30 -15.55 8.45
N THR A 203 -6.85 -14.38 8.03
CA THR A 203 -7.57 -13.48 7.11
C THR A 203 -7.89 -14.20 5.80
N LYS A 204 -6.92 -14.94 5.24
CA LYS A 204 -7.11 -15.72 4.01
C LYS A 204 -8.16 -16.84 4.19
N GLN A 205 -8.15 -17.53 5.32
CA GLN A 205 -9.17 -18.54 5.63
C GLN A 205 -10.58 -17.94 5.69
N LEU A 206 -10.73 -16.81 6.40
CA LEU A 206 -12.00 -16.09 6.50
C LEU A 206 -12.45 -15.59 5.13
N PHE A 207 -11.54 -15.04 4.33
CA PHE A 207 -11.83 -14.53 2.98
C PHE A 207 -12.45 -15.58 2.07
N PHE A 208 -11.83 -16.78 1.98
CA PHE A 208 -12.39 -17.86 1.17
C PHE A 208 -13.72 -18.36 1.71
N SER A 209 -13.87 -18.40 3.03
CA SER A 209 -15.11 -18.86 3.65
C SER A 209 -16.28 -17.90 3.43
N LEU A 210 -16.04 -16.60 3.24
CA LEU A 210 -17.06 -15.60 2.91
C LEU A 210 -17.44 -15.59 1.43
N GLY A 211 -16.88 -16.50 0.62
CA GLY A 211 -17.11 -16.57 -0.82
C GLY A 211 -16.08 -15.82 -1.66
N GLY A 212 -15.06 -15.21 -1.03
CA GLY A 212 -13.93 -14.61 -1.73
C GLY A 212 -13.17 -15.64 -2.56
N ARG A 213 -12.66 -15.23 -3.72
CA ARG A 213 -11.86 -16.09 -4.62
C ARG A 213 -10.61 -15.36 -5.05
N SER A 214 -9.49 -16.07 -5.03
CA SER A 214 -8.17 -15.52 -5.33
C SER A 214 -7.19 -16.67 -5.55
N ASN A 215 -6.38 -16.57 -6.60
CA ASN A 215 -5.26 -17.49 -6.82
C ASN A 215 -4.06 -17.09 -5.96
N ARG A 216 -3.87 -15.78 -5.74
CA ARG A 216 -2.77 -15.24 -4.95
C ARG A 216 -3.27 -14.11 -4.05
N PHE A 217 -2.92 -14.23 -2.78
CA PHE A 217 -3.45 -13.41 -1.69
C PHE A 217 -2.30 -13.03 -0.77
N GLU A 218 -2.10 -11.73 -0.56
CA GLU A 218 -1.13 -11.18 0.38
C GLU A 218 -1.85 -10.20 1.32
N SER A 219 -1.53 -10.26 2.60
CA SER A 219 -2.09 -9.39 3.63
C SER A 219 -1.04 -9.16 4.71
N PHE A 220 -0.83 -7.92 5.12
CA PHE A 220 0.12 -7.59 6.18
C PHE A 220 -0.27 -6.31 6.91
N LEU A 221 0.24 -6.20 8.12
CA LEU A 221 0.13 -5.09 9.03
C LEU A 221 1.47 -4.38 9.09
N MET A 222 1.43 -3.05 9.20
CA MET A 222 2.61 -2.21 9.35
C MET A 222 2.29 -1.01 10.23
N ALA A 223 3.30 -0.52 10.95
CA ALA A 223 3.24 0.71 11.72
C ALA A 223 4.45 1.59 11.46
N ALA A 224 4.26 2.90 11.55
CA ALA A 224 5.30 3.91 11.47
C ALA A 224 5.09 4.94 12.59
N GLY A 225 6.14 5.28 13.33
CA GLY A 225 6.04 6.20 14.45
C GLY A 225 7.17 6.07 15.46
N ASP A 226 7.06 6.75 16.60
CA ASP A 226 8.06 6.78 17.67
C ASP A 226 7.78 5.83 18.86
N GLY A 227 6.66 5.09 18.80
CA GLY A 227 6.29 4.07 19.78
C GLY A 227 5.59 4.58 21.03
N SER A 228 5.21 5.86 21.11
CA SER A 228 4.90 6.56 22.38
C SER A 228 3.45 6.95 22.67
N TYR A 229 2.54 7.04 21.70
CA TYR A 229 1.22 7.70 21.89
C TYR A 229 0.00 6.79 21.79
N THR A 230 0.13 5.63 21.17
CA THR A 230 -1.00 4.76 20.89
C THR A 230 -1.15 3.70 21.99
N GLU A 231 -2.25 3.83 22.74
CA GLU A 231 -2.75 2.83 23.68
C GLU A 231 -4.24 2.57 23.44
N GLY A 232 -4.71 1.37 23.77
CA GLY A 232 -6.12 1.02 23.61
C GLY A 232 -6.41 -0.47 23.53
N LEU A 233 -7.60 -0.87 23.94
CA LEU A 233 -8.10 -2.23 23.80
C LEU A 233 -9.09 -2.32 22.64
N LEU A 234 -9.28 -3.52 22.12
CA LEU A 234 -10.33 -3.80 21.15
C LEU A 234 -11.76 -3.77 21.75
N ARG A 235 -12.03 -2.96 22.80
CA ARG A 235 -13.32 -2.92 23.50
C ARG A 235 -14.17 -1.74 23.02
N GLU A 236 -15.47 -1.79 23.31
CA GLU A 236 -16.47 -0.82 22.86
C GLU A 236 -16.19 0.66 23.14
N ARG A 237 -15.29 0.98 24.08
CA ARG A 237 -15.18 2.31 24.65
C ARG A 237 -13.76 2.63 25.09
N ASP A 238 -12.86 2.79 24.13
CA ASP A 238 -11.74 3.71 24.35
C ASP A 238 -12.26 5.13 24.13
N ARG A 239 -11.89 6.06 25.01
CA ARG A 239 -12.12 7.48 24.72
C ARG A 239 -11.10 7.93 23.67
N ASP A 240 -11.53 8.78 22.75
CA ASP A 240 -10.58 9.46 21.87
C ASP A 240 -9.77 10.51 22.65
N GLU A 241 -8.88 11.20 21.94
CA GLU A 241 -7.99 12.24 22.47
C GLU A 241 -8.74 13.41 23.12
N TYR A 242 -10.05 13.54 22.86
CA TYR A 242 -10.92 14.60 23.38
C TYR A 242 -11.85 14.11 24.50
N GLY A 243 -11.69 12.85 24.94
CA GLY A 243 -12.54 12.26 25.97
C GLY A 243 -13.91 11.80 25.46
N GLU A 244 -14.18 11.90 24.15
CA GLU A 244 -15.40 11.43 23.53
C GLU A 244 -15.34 9.92 23.32
N TRP A 245 -16.50 9.24 23.37
CA TRP A 245 -16.53 7.80 23.17
C TRP A 245 -16.19 7.46 21.72
N ASN A 246 -15.11 6.71 21.52
CA ASN A 246 -14.64 6.37 20.19
C ASN A 246 -15.71 5.54 19.44
N LYS A 247 -16.32 6.14 18.41
CA LYS A 247 -17.27 5.48 17.50
C LYS A 247 -16.57 4.70 16.38
N GLY A 248 -15.28 4.46 16.48
CA GLY A 248 -14.47 3.91 15.41
C GLY A 248 -13.50 2.87 15.92
N LEU A 249 -13.85 1.62 15.64
CA LEU A 249 -13.02 0.42 15.59
C LEU A 249 -12.07 0.12 16.76
N PRO A 250 -11.95 -1.18 17.07
CA PRO A 250 -11.22 -1.61 18.23
C PRO A 250 -9.70 -1.35 18.05
N LYS A 251 -9.00 -0.74 19.03
CA LYS A 251 -7.58 -0.31 18.88
C LYS A 251 -6.63 -1.48 19.17
N ALA A 252 -6.34 -2.35 18.20
CA ALA A 252 -5.38 -3.46 18.36
C ALA A 252 -3.91 -3.02 18.23
N ILE A 253 -3.54 -1.92 18.89
CA ILE A 253 -2.31 -1.17 18.62
C ILE A 253 -1.05 -2.03 18.76
N GLY A 254 -0.94 -2.83 19.82
CA GLY A 254 0.25 -3.64 20.07
C GLY A 254 0.43 -4.82 19.12
N LEU A 255 -0.56 -5.12 18.26
CA LEU A 255 -0.42 -6.12 17.20
C LEU A 255 0.14 -5.54 15.90
N PHE A 256 0.09 -4.23 15.68
CA PHE A 256 0.73 -3.63 14.51
C PHE A 256 2.25 -3.57 14.71
N PRO A 257 3.04 -4.22 13.85
CA PRO A 257 4.48 -4.29 14.07
C PRO A 257 5.17 -3.03 13.58
N TYR A 258 6.01 -2.46 14.46
CA TYR A 258 6.97 -1.42 14.11
C TYR A 258 8.27 -2.05 13.61
N GLU A 259 8.83 -1.50 12.55
CA GLU A 259 10.21 -1.80 12.19
C GLU A 259 11.16 -1.11 13.18
N VAL A 260 12.23 -1.79 13.59
CA VAL A 260 13.11 -1.34 14.68
C VAL A 260 14.58 -1.28 14.28
N MET A 261 15.29 -0.28 14.80
CA MET A 261 16.73 -0.09 14.57
C MET A 261 17.47 0.21 15.87
N LEU A 262 18.76 -0.15 15.92
CA LEU A 262 19.66 0.23 17.01
C LEU A 262 20.33 1.56 16.67
N ARG A 263 20.34 2.50 17.62
CA ARG A 263 21.01 3.81 17.50
C ARG A 263 22.10 3.95 18.56
N GLY A 264 23.28 4.42 18.17
CA GLY A 264 24.41 4.68 19.06
C GLY A 264 25.43 3.53 19.12
N GLU A 265 26.72 3.88 19.05
CA GLU A 265 27.84 2.91 18.99
C GLU A 265 28.25 2.33 20.35
N ARG A 266 28.15 3.12 21.44
CA ARG A 266 28.57 2.71 22.80
C ARG A 266 27.42 2.27 23.71
N ASN A 267 26.28 2.96 23.62
CA ASN A 267 25.03 2.62 24.32
C ASN A 267 23.92 2.48 23.28
N SER A 268 23.83 1.30 22.65
CA SER A 268 22.84 1.07 21.62
C SER A 268 21.42 1.08 22.20
N GLU A 269 20.63 2.07 21.81
CA GLU A 269 19.22 2.21 22.16
C GLU A 269 18.35 1.64 21.02
N LEU A 270 17.32 0.88 21.35
CA LEU A 270 16.37 0.39 20.35
C LEU A 270 15.31 1.47 20.08
N LYS A 271 15.11 1.84 18.81
CA LYS A 271 14.08 2.78 18.39
C LYS A 271 13.26 2.22 17.25
N THR A 272 11.99 2.62 17.19
CA THR A 272 11.12 2.36 16.05
C THR A 272 11.50 3.25 14.87
N LEU A 273 11.20 2.78 13.66
CA LEU A 273 11.32 3.56 12.44
C LEU A 273 10.05 4.39 12.23
N ARG A 274 10.27 5.65 11.82
CA ARG A 274 9.22 6.60 11.41
C ARG A 274 8.67 6.34 10.00
N THR A 275 9.21 5.33 9.35
CA THR A 275 8.82 4.93 8.00
C THR A 275 8.83 3.42 7.95
N SER A 276 7.80 2.82 7.39
CA SER A 276 7.78 1.38 7.10
C SER A 276 7.58 1.18 5.61
N GLU A 277 8.29 0.21 5.04
CA GLU A 277 8.25 -0.11 3.62
C GLU A 277 8.00 -1.60 3.43
N LYS A 278 7.00 -1.94 2.61
CA LYS A 278 6.70 -3.32 2.23
C LYS A 278 6.66 -3.44 0.72
N SER A 279 7.29 -4.48 0.21
CA SER A 279 7.35 -4.80 -1.21
C SER A 279 6.40 -5.94 -1.54
N ILE A 280 5.56 -5.73 -2.55
CA ILE A 280 4.62 -6.71 -3.12
C ILE A 280 4.82 -6.79 -4.62
N THR A 281 4.30 -7.83 -5.27
CA THR A 281 4.45 -8.03 -6.71
C THR A 281 3.09 -8.15 -7.37
N THR A 282 2.81 -7.33 -8.40
CA THR A 282 1.55 -7.42 -9.15
C THR A 282 1.38 -8.79 -9.80
N TYR A 283 0.13 -9.15 -10.10
CA TYR A 283 -0.18 -10.52 -10.51
C TYR A 283 0.18 -10.85 -11.95
N GLY A 284 0.19 -9.86 -12.85
CA GLY A 284 0.38 -10.09 -14.28
C GLY A 284 -0.75 -10.96 -14.88
N ASN A 285 -0.45 -11.70 -15.95
CA ASN A 285 -1.36 -12.67 -16.57
C ASN A 285 -2.76 -12.14 -16.89
N GLN A 286 -2.86 -10.88 -17.33
CA GLN A 286 -4.14 -10.24 -17.67
C GLN A 286 -5.13 -10.13 -16.50
N GLN A 287 -4.64 -10.18 -15.25
CA GLN A 287 -5.44 -9.98 -14.03
C GLN A 287 -5.26 -8.57 -13.47
N ASN A 288 -6.33 -8.01 -12.91
CA ASN A 288 -6.23 -6.80 -12.09
C ASN A 288 -5.47 -7.12 -10.81
N THR A 289 -4.68 -6.17 -10.34
CA THR A 289 -4.08 -6.20 -9.00
C THR A 289 -4.78 -5.15 -8.14
N GLU A 290 -5.59 -5.61 -7.18
CA GLU A 290 -6.28 -4.73 -6.22
C GLU A 290 -5.45 -4.65 -4.95
N VAL A 291 -4.94 -3.45 -4.64
CA VAL A 291 -4.26 -3.13 -3.39
C VAL A 291 -5.21 -2.32 -2.53
N HIS A 292 -5.60 -2.87 -1.39
CA HIS A 292 -6.53 -2.27 -0.46
C HIS A 292 -5.80 -1.72 0.77
N PHE A 293 -6.21 -0.53 1.21
CA PHE A 293 -5.63 0.16 2.36
C PHE A 293 -6.67 0.40 3.45
N ASP A 294 -6.36 -0.05 4.65
CA ASP A 294 -7.16 0.17 5.85
C ASP A 294 -6.27 0.82 6.90
N VAL A 295 -6.47 2.11 7.13
CA VAL A 295 -5.64 2.93 8.04
C VAL A 295 -6.18 2.86 9.46
N TRP A 296 -5.27 2.63 10.41
CA TRP A 296 -5.51 2.52 11.84
C TRP A 296 -4.66 3.55 12.58
N GLY A 297 -5.18 4.13 13.65
CA GLY A 297 -4.49 5.24 14.32
C GLY A 297 -4.52 6.50 13.44
N TYR A 298 -5.24 7.52 13.91
CA TYR A 298 -5.35 8.78 13.21
C TYR A 298 -4.99 9.89 14.17
N ASN A 299 -4.06 10.76 13.76
CA ASN A 299 -3.73 11.96 14.49
C ASN A 299 -4.46 13.14 13.82
N THR A 300 -5.29 13.87 14.57
CA THR A 300 -6.02 15.02 14.02
C THR A 300 -5.12 16.20 13.66
N LEU A 301 -3.89 16.23 14.18
CA LEU A 301 -2.91 17.29 13.96
C LEU A 301 -1.98 17.00 12.77
N ASN A 302 -1.81 15.74 12.39
CA ASN A 302 -0.85 15.31 11.37
C ASN A 302 -1.51 14.47 10.28
N GLN A 303 -1.21 14.78 9.01
CA GLN A 303 -1.79 14.06 7.88
C GLN A 303 -1.11 12.70 7.62
N THR A 304 -1.88 11.61 7.64
CA THR A 304 -1.38 10.30 7.18
C THR A 304 -0.87 10.38 5.74
N THR A 305 0.34 9.87 5.49
CA THR A 305 0.94 9.86 4.15
C THR A 305 1.38 8.45 3.76
N VAL A 306 0.83 7.95 2.66
CA VAL A 306 1.15 6.65 2.06
C VAL A 306 1.64 6.88 0.64
N ILE A 307 2.78 6.31 0.28
CA ILE A 307 3.32 6.38 -1.08
C ILE A 307 3.35 4.97 -1.67
N VAL A 308 2.61 4.77 -2.75
CA VAL A 308 2.68 3.54 -3.54
C VAL A 308 3.54 3.80 -4.76
N GLU A 309 4.57 2.99 -4.99
CA GLU A 309 5.47 3.09 -6.13
C GLU A 309 5.41 1.81 -6.95
N LYS A 310 5.08 1.91 -8.24
CA LYS A 310 5.11 0.81 -9.20
C LYS A 310 6.03 1.17 -10.36
N GLY A 311 7.16 0.47 -10.50
CA GLY A 311 8.21 0.87 -11.43
C GLY A 311 8.76 2.25 -11.09
N LYS A 312 8.63 3.24 -11.99
CA LYS A 312 9.04 4.64 -11.75
C LYS A 312 7.84 5.59 -11.54
N ARG A 313 6.66 5.04 -11.27
CA ARG A 313 5.40 5.79 -11.12
C ARG A 313 4.97 5.77 -9.67
N GLN A 314 4.57 6.93 -9.16
CA GLN A 314 4.17 7.09 -7.76
C GLN A 314 2.71 7.54 -7.66
N TYR A 315 2.00 6.93 -6.72
CA TYR A 315 0.61 7.20 -6.38
C TYR A 315 0.59 7.61 -4.91
N PRO A 316 0.80 8.90 -4.60
CA PRO A 316 0.70 9.39 -3.24
C PRO A 316 -0.76 9.36 -2.79
N LEU A 317 -0.98 8.92 -1.55
CA LEU A 317 -2.29 8.82 -0.90
C LEU A 317 -2.20 9.49 0.46
N PHE A 318 -3.12 10.41 0.72
CA PHE A 318 -3.13 11.25 1.91
C PHE A 318 -4.39 11.03 2.74
N GLY A 319 -4.27 11.03 4.06
CA GLY A 319 -5.41 10.96 4.97
C GLY A 319 -6.27 12.23 4.91
N SER A 320 -7.58 12.04 4.83
CA SER A 320 -8.59 13.09 4.95
C SER A 320 -8.98 13.33 6.41
N GLU A 321 -9.03 14.60 6.83
CA GLU A 321 -9.47 15.01 8.17
C GLU A 321 -10.91 14.57 8.48
N SER A 322 -11.79 14.69 7.50
CA SER A 322 -13.24 14.52 7.70
C SER A 322 -13.69 13.06 7.70
N THR A 323 -13.00 12.21 6.94
CA THR A 323 -13.42 10.81 6.71
C THR A 323 -12.41 9.80 7.22
N ARG A 324 -11.18 10.22 7.57
CA ARG A 324 -10.04 9.36 7.93
C ARG A 324 -9.58 8.41 6.82
N PHE A 325 -10.19 8.51 5.64
CA PHE A 325 -9.87 7.72 4.46
C PHE A 325 -8.75 8.37 3.66
N LEU A 326 -8.00 7.55 2.93
CA LEU A 326 -6.99 7.99 2.00
C LEU A 326 -7.61 8.60 0.75
N THR A 327 -6.90 9.57 0.16
CA THR A 327 -7.22 10.23 -1.10
C THR A 327 -5.95 10.66 -1.84
N PRO A 328 -5.88 10.58 -3.18
CA PRO A 328 -4.76 11.13 -3.95
C PRO A 328 -4.71 12.67 -3.93
N ASP A 329 -5.80 13.32 -3.54
CA ASP A 329 -5.91 14.77 -3.50
C ASP A 329 -5.36 15.34 -2.19
N SER A 330 -4.21 16.02 -2.27
CA SER A 330 -3.55 16.65 -1.13
C SER A 330 -4.31 17.85 -0.56
N SER A 331 -5.31 18.40 -1.26
CA SER A 331 -6.08 19.58 -0.80
C SER A 331 -7.04 19.27 0.36
N PHE A 332 -7.32 17.98 0.62
CA PHE A 332 -8.14 17.53 1.75
C PHE A 332 -7.41 17.56 3.10
N SER A 333 -6.22 18.18 3.16
CA SER A 333 -5.38 18.26 4.35
C SER A 333 -5.72 19.45 5.26
N LYS A 334 -5.83 19.21 6.58
CA LYS A 334 -5.53 20.19 7.63
C LYS A 334 -4.52 19.57 8.59
N GLY A 335 -3.72 20.40 9.26
CA GLY A 335 -2.64 19.96 10.14
C GLY A 335 -1.24 20.09 9.52
N ILE A 336 -0.24 19.49 10.17
CA ILE A 336 1.13 19.42 9.65
C ILE A 336 1.16 18.34 8.56
N THR A 337 1.68 18.70 7.39
CA THR A 337 1.86 17.77 6.26
C THR A 337 3.34 17.45 6.10
N PHE A 338 3.64 16.27 5.56
CA PHE A 338 5.02 15.90 5.26
C PHE A 338 5.68 16.89 4.27
N MET A 339 4.86 17.52 3.40
CA MET A 339 5.31 18.58 2.50
C MET A 339 5.71 19.85 3.23
N LYS A 340 4.99 20.23 4.29
CA LYS A 340 5.39 21.35 5.14
C LYS A 340 6.74 21.08 5.79
N ILE A 341 6.93 19.90 6.39
CA ILE A 341 8.21 19.49 7.00
C ILE A 341 9.36 19.54 5.98
N LEU A 342 9.12 19.04 4.76
CA LEU A 342 10.12 19.10 3.69
C LEU A 342 10.47 20.54 3.28
N ASN A 343 9.48 21.43 3.23
CA ASN A 343 9.67 22.84 2.89
C ASN A 343 10.41 23.58 4.01
N ASP A 344 10.05 23.35 5.27
CA ASP A 344 10.71 23.96 6.44
C ASP A 344 12.18 23.53 6.49
N LEU A 345 12.47 22.25 6.24
CA LEU A 345 13.83 21.74 6.12
C LEU A 345 14.58 22.35 4.93
N TYR A 346 13.90 22.58 3.79
CA TYR A 346 14.51 23.26 2.65
C TYR A 346 14.89 24.71 2.97
N GLN A 347 14.01 25.45 3.66
CA GLN A 347 14.27 26.83 4.10
C GLN A 347 15.50 26.87 5.02
N ALA A 348 15.49 26.07 6.08
CA ALA A 348 16.59 26.01 7.03
C ALA A 348 17.92 25.61 6.36
N THR A 349 17.91 24.59 5.49
CA THR A 349 19.13 24.07 4.86
C THR A 349 19.68 24.99 3.78
N PHE A 350 18.84 25.39 2.81
CA PHE A 350 19.31 25.96 1.55
C PHE A 350 19.10 27.47 1.44
N LEU A 351 18.25 28.06 2.27
CA LEU A 351 18.07 29.50 2.31
C LEU A 351 18.81 30.12 3.50
N ASP A 352 18.76 29.50 4.67
CA ASP A 352 19.41 30.06 5.86
C ASP A 352 20.87 29.59 5.98
N LEU A 353 21.12 28.29 6.22
CA LEU A 353 22.47 27.77 6.47
C LEU A 353 23.41 27.95 5.26
N LYS A 354 22.90 27.74 4.04
CA LYS A 354 23.69 27.93 2.83
C LYS A 354 24.11 29.39 2.62
N GLU A 355 23.23 30.35 2.91
CA GLU A 355 23.57 31.77 2.82
C GLU A 355 24.56 32.18 3.91
N GLN A 356 24.42 31.65 5.14
CA GLN A 356 25.40 31.90 6.21
C GLN A 356 26.79 31.31 5.91
N LEU A 357 26.87 30.19 5.18
CA LEU A 357 28.15 29.61 4.77
C LEU A 357 28.74 30.32 3.55
N TYR A 358 27.96 30.44 2.47
CA TYR A 358 28.43 30.77 1.12
C TYR A 358 27.88 32.10 0.56
N GLY A 359 26.98 32.75 1.28
CA GLY A 359 26.41 34.04 0.91
C GLY A 359 27.45 35.14 0.89
N LYS A 360 27.11 36.33 0.39
CA LYS A 360 28.08 37.43 0.22
C LYS A 360 28.76 37.86 1.53
N GLU A 361 28.02 37.79 2.63
CA GLU A 361 28.50 38.06 3.99
C GLU A 361 28.70 36.76 4.79
N GLY A 362 28.76 35.61 4.12
CA GLY A 362 28.91 34.31 4.75
C GLY A 362 30.31 34.03 5.27
N LEU A 363 30.45 32.96 6.04
CA LEU A 363 31.70 32.56 6.69
C LEU A 363 32.82 32.23 5.69
N GLU A 364 32.52 31.63 4.53
CA GLU A 364 33.56 31.32 3.54
C GLU A 364 34.19 32.58 2.94
N PRO A 365 33.44 33.58 2.44
CA PRO A 365 34.03 34.85 2.01
C PRO A 365 34.79 35.59 3.11
N GLN A 366 34.30 35.59 4.35
CA GLN A 366 35.00 36.20 5.48
C GLN A 366 36.32 35.50 5.78
N LEU A 367 36.33 34.17 5.77
CA LEU A 367 37.54 33.36 5.95
C LEU A 367 38.55 33.63 4.84
N LEU A 368 38.10 33.67 3.58
CA LEU A 368 38.94 34.01 2.43
C LEU A 368 39.51 35.43 2.53
N ALA A 369 38.73 36.40 3.01
CA ALA A 369 39.18 37.77 3.22
C ALA A 369 40.22 37.86 4.35
N ALA A 370 39.99 37.17 5.48
CA ALA A 370 40.93 37.11 6.59
C ALA A 370 42.24 36.42 6.19
N GLN A 371 42.17 35.32 5.42
CA GLN A 371 43.36 34.64 4.88
C GLN A 371 44.16 35.54 3.92
N ARG A 372 43.49 36.33 3.08
CA ARG A 372 44.16 37.32 2.21
C ARG A 372 44.84 38.40 3.05
N SER A 373 44.14 38.95 4.05
CA SER A 373 44.68 39.95 4.98
C SER A 373 45.91 39.42 5.71
N LEU A 374 45.87 38.18 6.22
CA LEU A 374 47.01 37.55 6.86
C LEU A 374 48.22 37.45 5.91
N GLY A 375 48.00 37.05 4.65
CA GLY A 375 49.06 37.00 3.64
C GLY A 375 49.65 38.38 3.28
N GLU A 376 48.82 39.43 3.28
CA GLU A 376 49.29 40.82 3.11
C GLU A 376 50.13 41.29 4.30
N ILE A 377 49.70 40.97 5.53
CA ILE A 377 50.46 41.26 6.77
C ILE A 377 51.80 40.50 6.77
N GLU A 378 51.82 39.22 6.39
CA GLU A 378 53.06 38.44 6.26
C GLU A 378 54.03 39.08 5.26
N LEU A 379 53.52 39.54 4.12
CA LEU A 379 54.33 40.22 3.10
C LEU A 379 54.90 41.54 3.63
N ALA A 380 54.11 42.32 4.38
CA ALA A 380 54.55 43.55 5.02
C ALA A 380 55.61 43.31 6.12
N ILE A 381 55.44 42.28 6.94
CA ILE A 381 56.44 41.85 7.94
C ILE A 381 57.75 41.51 7.23
N ASN A 382 57.71 40.67 6.19
CA ASN A 382 58.91 40.27 5.44
C ASN A 382 59.64 41.48 4.83
N GLN A 383 58.91 42.44 4.27
CA GLN A 383 59.50 43.67 3.73
C GLN A 383 60.15 44.52 4.84
N LYS A 384 59.47 44.71 5.97
CA LYS A 384 59.99 45.50 7.10
C LYS A 384 61.20 44.86 7.77
N GLU A 385 61.22 43.54 7.90
CA GLU A 385 62.38 42.80 8.37
C GLU A 385 63.56 42.90 7.42
N GLY A 386 63.31 42.85 6.09
CA GLY A 386 64.32 43.11 5.07
C GLY A 386 64.91 44.51 5.16
N GLU A 387 64.08 45.55 5.27
CA GLU A 387 64.51 46.95 5.46
C GLU A 387 65.36 47.13 6.72
N LEU A 388 64.98 46.48 7.83
CA LEU A 388 65.74 46.48 9.08
C LEU A 388 67.08 45.73 8.95
N GLY A 389 67.09 44.62 8.21
CA GLY A 389 68.30 43.85 7.90
C GLY A 389 69.30 44.60 7.03
N GLU A 390 68.84 45.45 6.10
CA GLU A 390 69.73 46.28 5.28
C GLU A 390 70.26 47.53 6.02
N LEU A 391 69.54 48.04 7.02
CA LEU A 391 69.93 49.22 7.82
C LEU A 391 70.99 48.94 8.90
N TYR A 392 71.20 47.69 9.29
CA TYR A 392 72.22 47.28 10.26
C TYR A 392 73.25 46.34 9.61
N LYS A 393 74.21 46.91 8.88
CA LYS A 393 75.47 46.24 8.49
C LYS A 393 76.43 46.08 9.69
N ASP A 394 75.96 45.45 10.76
CA ASP A 394 76.83 44.83 11.75
C ASP A 394 76.22 43.49 12.17
N ASP A 395 77.03 42.44 12.02
CA ASP A 395 76.68 41.02 12.11
C ASP A 395 75.79 40.65 13.31
N TYR A 396 74.48 40.52 13.10
CA TYR A 396 73.65 39.70 13.99
C TYR A 396 73.80 38.23 13.61
N ARG A 397 74.71 37.54 14.31
CA ARG A 397 74.73 36.07 14.31
C ARG A 397 73.49 35.54 15.04
N THR A 398 72.42 35.22 14.31
CA THR A 398 71.38 34.33 14.81
C THR A 398 71.87 32.88 14.70
N ARG A 399 72.15 32.25 15.84
CA ARG A 399 72.51 30.84 15.87
C ARG A 399 71.25 29.97 15.94
N ASN A 400 71.25 28.96 15.07
CA ASN A 400 70.44 27.73 15.03
C ASN A 400 68.98 27.85 14.56
N ARG A 401 68.82 27.75 13.24
CA ARG A 401 67.69 27.02 12.62
C ARG A 401 67.49 25.68 13.33
N MET A 402 66.26 25.40 13.76
CA MET A 402 65.84 24.12 14.33
C MET A 402 66.19 22.97 13.36
N LYS A 403 66.84 21.91 13.84
CA LYS A 403 67.35 20.82 12.97
C LYS A 403 66.18 20.03 12.38
N ARG A 404 66.34 19.55 11.14
CA ARG A 404 65.31 18.81 10.35
C ARG A 404 64.71 17.59 11.09
N ALA A 405 65.44 17.01 12.05
CA ALA A 405 64.97 15.91 12.90
C ALA A 405 63.91 16.34 13.93
N GLU A 406 63.96 17.59 14.40
CA GLU A 406 63.06 18.15 15.40
C GLU A 406 61.72 18.57 14.76
N ARG A 407 61.76 19.09 13.52
CA ARG A 407 60.57 19.30 12.67
C ARG A 407 59.84 18.00 12.29
N LYS A 408 60.54 16.87 12.23
CA LYS A 408 59.92 15.56 11.94
C LYS A 408 59.18 15.01 13.17
N ARG A 409 59.72 15.23 14.39
CA ARG A 409 59.05 14.86 15.65
C ARG A 409 57.76 15.65 15.93
N LEU A 410 57.68 16.91 15.49
CA LEU A 410 56.47 17.73 15.61
C LEU A 410 55.33 17.31 14.66
N LYS A 411 55.60 16.54 13.61
CA LYS A 411 54.59 16.01 12.69
C LYS A 411 53.99 14.65 13.12
N GLU A 412 54.57 13.98 14.12
CA GLU A 412 54.19 12.62 14.52
C GLU A 412 53.39 12.55 15.84
N VAL A 413 53.05 13.68 16.48
CA VAL A 413 52.27 13.68 17.72
C VAL A 413 50.78 13.89 17.43
N LYS A 414 50.00 12.81 17.63
CA LYS A 414 48.53 12.82 17.69
C LYS A 414 48.03 13.56 18.92
N LEU A 415 46.84 14.15 18.77
CA LEU A 415 45.86 14.63 19.76
C LEU A 415 46.27 14.64 21.24
N GLY A 416 46.07 15.81 21.86
CA GLY A 416 45.88 15.92 23.30
C GLY A 416 47.15 16.26 24.07
N HIS A 417 47.58 17.52 23.99
CA HIS A 417 48.12 18.32 25.10
C HIS A 417 48.51 19.69 24.52
N GLU A 418 47.72 20.71 24.83
CA GLU A 418 48.14 22.10 24.68
C GLU A 418 49.45 22.30 25.45
N LYS A 419 50.49 22.67 24.72
CA LYS A 419 51.57 23.46 25.29
C LYS A 419 51.55 24.80 24.58
N ASP A 420 51.07 25.81 25.33
CA ASP A 420 51.33 27.22 25.10
C ASP A 420 52.79 27.43 24.71
N ALA A 421 53.06 27.50 23.42
CA ALA A 421 54.30 28.01 22.88
C ALA A 421 54.09 29.49 22.52
N LYS A 422 53.73 30.30 23.52
CA LYS A 422 53.81 31.76 23.39
C LYS A 422 55.27 32.12 23.12
N PRO A 423 55.59 32.86 22.05
CA PRO A 423 56.93 33.39 21.90
C PRO A 423 57.17 34.42 23.01
N THR A 424 57.92 34.00 24.04
CA THR A 424 58.38 34.94 25.07
C THR A 424 59.66 35.61 24.56
N THR A 425 59.55 36.87 24.14
CA THR A 425 60.74 37.71 23.99
C THR A 425 61.30 38.03 25.37
N LYS A 426 62.55 37.65 25.65
CA LYS A 426 63.31 38.12 26.83
C LYS A 426 63.64 39.62 26.69
N ALA A 427 62.65 40.47 26.87
CA ALA A 427 62.79 41.82 27.43
C ALA A 427 61.42 42.52 27.40
N ARG A 428 60.84 42.73 28.58
CA ARG A 428 59.88 43.82 28.81
C ARG A 428 60.59 45.18 28.62
N LYS A 429 60.99 45.54 27.39
CA LYS A 429 61.60 46.84 27.07
C LYS A 429 60.75 47.57 26.03
N LYS A 430 60.36 48.81 26.34
CA LYS A 430 59.76 49.76 25.40
C LYS A 430 60.72 49.95 24.20
N ALA A 431 60.18 49.85 22.98
CA ALA A 431 60.94 50.03 21.75
C ALA A 431 61.58 51.43 21.69
N LYS A 432 62.83 51.50 21.22
CA LYS A 432 63.65 52.73 21.21
C LYS A 432 63.59 53.50 19.87
N ASN A 433 62.90 53.00 18.84
CA ASN A 433 62.78 53.65 17.53
C ASN A 433 61.44 53.34 16.83
N LYS A 434 60.89 54.31 16.07
CA LYS A 434 59.57 54.22 15.41
C LYS A 434 59.39 52.96 14.55
N LYS A 435 60.42 52.57 13.79
CA LYS A 435 60.40 51.36 12.93
C LYS A 435 60.27 50.03 13.68
N GLN A 436 60.67 49.96 14.96
CA GLN A 436 60.50 48.76 15.79
C GLN A 436 59.08 48.67 16.37
N TRP A 437 58.39 49.80 16.53
CA TRP A 437 56.98 49.82 16.93
C TRP A 437 56.09 49.30 15.79
N ASP A 438 56.33 49.76 14.56
CA ASP A 438 55.57 49.32 13.39
C ASP A 438 55.64 47.78 13.20
N LEU A 439 56.81 47.17 13.47
CA LEU A 439 56.97 45.70 13.37
C LEU A 439 56.23 44.96 14.50
N ILE A 440 56.25 45.48 15.73
CA ILE A 440 55.51 44.88 16.86
C ILE A 440 53.99 44.97 16.60
N GLU A 441 53.53 46.08 16.02
CA GLU A 441 52.12 46.27 15.64
C GLU A 441 51.69 45.30 14.53
N LEU A 442 52.53 45.07 13.50
CA LEU A 442 52.28 44.08 12.46
C LEU A 442 52.21 42.65 13.00
N TYR A 443 53.09 42.27 13.94
CA TYR A 443 53.03 40.96 14.60
C TYR A 443 51.78 40.83 15.49
N GLY A 444 51.37 41.90 16.17
CA GLY A 444 50.09 41.93 16.89
C GLY A 444 48.89 41.71 15.98
N ALA A 445 48.85 42.42 14.84
CA ALA A 445 47.80 42.26 13.84
C ALA A 445 47.81 40.87 13.18
N TYR A 446 48.99 40.26 13.02
CA TYR A 446 49.14 38.88 12.55
C TYR A 446 48.53 37.88 13.53
N ASP A 447 48.84 37.99 14.82
CA ASP A 447 48.29 37.11 15.86
C ASP A 447 46.77 37.28 15.98
N GLU A 448 46.25 38.52 15.93
CA GLU A 448 44.82 38.82 15.94
C GLU A 448 44.09 38.24 14.72
N THR A 449 44.66 38.41 13.52
CA THR A 449 44.08 37.87 12.28
C THR A 449 44.15 36.34 12.26
N GLY A 450 45.20 35.75 12.82
CA GLY A 450 45.32 34.29 13.00
C GLY A 450 44.24 33.73 13.92
N ALA A 451 44.01 34.36 15.09
CA ALA A 451 42.94 33.97 16.00
C ALA A 451 41.54 34.10 15.35
N LEU A 452 41.31 35.18 14.58
CA LEU A 452 40.07 35.36 13.83
C LEU A 452 39.85 34.23 12.79
N ILE A 453 40.91 33.79 12.10
CA ILE A 453 40.83 32.67 11.16
C ILE A 453 40.47 31.38 11.88
N ASP A 454 41.08 31.10 13.05
CA ASP A 454 40.78 29.92 13.84
C ASP A 454 39.32 29.93 14.31
N ASP A 455 38.82 31.06 14.82
CA ASP A 455 37.44 31.24 15.24
C ASP A 455 36.46 31.05 14.07
N LEU A 456 36.70 31.72 12.93
CA LEU A 456 35.91 31.57 11.71
C LEU A 456 35.92 30.14 11.18
N THR A 457 37.07 29.45 11.27
CA THR A 457 37.21 28.05 10.85
C THR A 457 36.37 27.12 11.73
N ASN A 458 36.38 27.32 13.05
CA ASN A 458 35.57 26.54 13.98
C ASN A 458 34.08 26.77 13.72
N SER A 459 33.63 28.03 13.62
CA SER A 459 32.24 28.36 13.29
C SER A 459 31.83 27.81 11.92
N TYR A 460 32.72 27.87 10.92
CA TYR A 460 32.46 27.29 9.60
C TYR A 460 32.27 25.78 9.68
N ASN A 461 33.13 25.06 10.40
CA ASN A 461 33.05 23.61 10.53
C ASN A 461 31.76 23.18 11.23
N GLU A 462 31.40 23.82 12.35
CA GLU A 462 30.15 23.53 13.07
C GLU A 462 28.93 23.75 12.17
N LEU A 463 28.87 24.90 11.49
CA LEU A 463 27.75 25.25 10.61
C LEU A 463 27.69 24.34 9.37
N ALA A 464 28.85 23.96 8.82
CA ALA A 464 28.95 23.01 7.74
C ALA A 464 28.44 21.62 8.16
N GLU A 465 28.78 21.12 9.34
CA GLU A 465 28.24 19.85 9.85
C GLU A 465 26.70 19.87 9.91
N HIS A 466 26.12 20.95 10.44
CA HIS A 466 24.66 21.13 10.45
C HIS A 466 24.07 21.14 9.02
N TYR A 467 24.66 21.89 8.10
CA TYR A 467 24.23 21.93 6.70
C TYR A 467 24.26 20.54 6.04
N HIS A 468 25.34 19.78 6.21
CA HIS A 468 25.47 18.44 5.61
C HIS A 468 24.47 17.45 6.21
N SER A 469 24.24 17.52 7.53
CA SER A 469 23.23 16.73 8.21
C SER A 469 21.82 17.01 7.65
N TYR A 470 21.44 18.28 7.54
CA TYR A 470 20.12 18.67 7.07
C TYR A 470 19.93 18.40 5.57
N ALA A 471 20.96 18.59 4.75
CA ALA A 471 20.93 18.24 3.33
C ALA A 471 20.77 16.72 3.11
N THR A 472 21.40 15.90 3.95
CA THR A 472 21.23 14.44 3.93
C THR A 472 19.80 14.05 4.29
N LEU A 473 19.24 14.65 5.35
CA LEU A 473 17.86 14.43 5.76
C LEU A 473 16.86 14.86 4.68
N TYR A 474 17.08 16.02 4.05
CA TYR A 474 16.25 16.53 2.96
C TYR A 474 16.24 15.56 1.77
N THR A 475 17.42 15.06 1.40
CA THR A 475 17.56 14.09 0.30
C THR A 475 16.80 12.80 0.62
N LYS A 476 16.88 12.31 1.86
CA LYS A 476 16.14 11.14 2.33
C LYS A 476 14.62 11.36 2.27
N TYR A 477 14.11 12.48 2.77
CA TYR A 477 12.68 12.78 2.76
C TYR A 477 12.14 12.95 1.34
N LYS A 478 12.93 13.58 0.45
CA LYS A 478 12.60 13.70 -0.96
C LYS A 478 12.56 12.34 -1.66
N SER A 479 13.47 11.41 -1.34
CA SER A 479 13.43 10.06 -1.92
C SER A 479 12.23 9.24 -1.43
N LEU A 480 11.79 9.44 -0.18
CA LEU A 480 10.63 8.76 0.41
C LEU A 480 9.31 9.19 -0.25
N LEU A 481 9.14 10.49 -0.53
CA LEU A 481 7.97 11.01 -1.25
C LEU A 481 7.98 10.67 -2.74
N GLY A 482 9.17 10.58 -3.31
CA GLY A 482 9.36 10.43 -4.73
C GLY A 482 9.12 11.72 -5.52
N SER A 483 9.44 11.67 -6.82
CA SER A 483 9.44 12.83 -7.72
C SER A 483 8.56 12.66 -8.98
N ALA A 484 7.98 11.48 -9.20
CA ALA A 484 7.28 11.09 -10.42
C ALA A 484 5.82 10.74 -10.13
N TRP A 485 5.11 11.68 -9.51
CA TRP A 485 3.70 11.54 -9.16
C TRP A 485 2.83 11.47 -10.42
N GLN A 486 1.95 10.48 -10.47
CA GLN A 486 1.03 10.32 -11.60
C GLN A 486 -0.09 11.36 -11.53
N PRO A 487 -0.37 12.10 -12.61
CA PRO A 487 -1.53 12.97 -12.66
C PRO A 487 -2.81 12.14 -12.72
N PHE A 488 -3.89 12.68 -12.16
CA PHE A 488 -5.19 12.02 -12.09
C PHE A 488 -6.33 12.95 -12.50
N THR A 489 -7.46 12.32 -12.83
CA THR A 489 -8.77 12.97 -12.94
C THR A 489 -9.73 12.33 -11.95
N VAL A 490 -10.63 13.10 -11.35
CA VAL A 490 -11.60 12.60 -10.36
C VAL A 490 -13.03 12.72 -10.89
N ARG A 491 -13.83 11.67 -10.68
CA ARG A 491 -15.27 11.68 -10.95
C ARG A 491 -16.00 10.89 -9.87
N GLU A 492 -16.88 11.57 -9.13
CA GLU A 492 -17.70 10.99 -8.05
C GLU A 492 -16.89 10.13 -7.03
N GLY A 493 -15.65 10.52 -6.70
CA GLY A 493 -14.81 9.78 -5.75
C GLY A 493 -13.94 8.68 -6.36
N LEU A 494 -14.05 8.41 -7.66
CA LEU A 494 -13.10 7.58 -8.39
C LEU A 494 -12.00 8.46 -8.99
N TYR A 495 -10.77 8.22 -8.57
CA TYR A 495 -9.57 8.83 -9.12
C TYR A 495 -9.03 7.90 -10.20
N THR A 496 -8.82 8.43 -11.41
CA THR A 496 -8.21 7.69 -12.52
C THR A 496 -6.91 8.36 -12.89
N PHE A 497 -5.80 7.66 -12.69
CA PHE A 497 -4.46 8.11 -13.04
C PHE A 497 -4.21 7.97 -14.54
N SER A 498 -3.25 8.73 -15.06
CA SER A 498 -2.96 8.78 -16.51
C SER A 498 -2.57 7.45 -17.15
N ASP A 499 -2.16 6.46 -16.35
CA ASP A 499 -1.81 5.13 -16.81
C ASP A 499 -2.93 4.09 -16.66
N GLY A 500 -4.15 4.53 -16.34
CA GLY A 500 -5.32 3.68 -16.16
C GLY A 500 -5.44 3.05 -14.78
N THR A 501 -4.48 3.26 -13.87
CA THR A 501 -4.63 2.91 -12.45
C THR A 501 -5.78 3.70 -11.86
N THR A 502 -6.60 3.07 -11.00
CA THR A 502 -7.71 3.75 -10.34
C THR A 502 -7.59 3.68 -8.83
N PHE A 503 -8.04 4.73 -8.14
CA PHE A 503 -8.20 4.73 -6.68
C PHE A 503 -9.63 5.14 -6.33
N ASP A 504 -10.34 4.29 -5.60
CA ASP A 504 -11.74 4.52 -5.21
C ASP A 504 -11.83 4.87 -3.71
N ILE A 505 -12.25 6.09 -3.39
CA ILE A 505 -12.34 6.53 -1.99
C ILE A 505 -13.41 5.76 -1.20
N TYR A 506 -14.40 5.18 -1.87
CA TYR A 506 -15.48 4.45 -1.21
C TYR A 506 -15.11 3.00 -0.90
N THR A 507 -14.05 2.48 -1.51
CA THR A 507 -13.55 1.14 -1.24
C THR A 507 -12.11 1.10 -0.73
N GLN A 508 -11.39 2.22 -0.78
CA GLN A 508 -9.97 2.35 -0.43
C GLN A 508 -9.05 1.44 -1.24
N ASN A 509 -9.47 1.10 -2.46
CA ASN A 509 -8.73 0.24 -3.36
C ASN A 509 -7.96 1.07 -4.40
N LEU A 510 -6.67 0.80 -4.51
CA LEU A 510 -5.85 1.13 -5.66
C LEU A 510 -5.83 -0.08 -6.59
N THR A 511 -6.43 0.04 -7.77
CA THR A 511 -6.49 -1.04 -8.77
C THR A 511 -5.51 -0.75 -9.89
N PHE A 512 -4.49 -1.60 -10.03
CA PHE A 512 -3.65 -1.61 -11.21
C PHE A 512 -4.33 -2.38 -12.34
N PRO A 513 -4.35 -1.82 -13.56
CA PRO A 513 -4.95 -2.48 -14.72
C PRO A 513 -4.20 -3.78 -15.07
N PRO A 514 -4.83 -4.67 -15.84
CA PRO A 514 -4.25 -5.95 -16.18
C PRO A 514 -3.00 -5.77 -17.04
N ASN A 515 -1.95 -6.51 -16.71
CA ASN A 515 -0.66 -6.54 -17.40
C ASN A 515 -0.32 -8.01 -17.72
N ASP A 516 0.46 -8.25 -18.77
CA ASP A 516 1.05 -9.55 -19.05
C ASP A 516 2.08 -9.95 -17.98
N SER A 517 2.96 -9.01 -17.59
CA SER A 517 4.05 -9.28 -16.64
C SER A 517 3.76 -8.78 -15.23
N ALA A 518 4.28 -9.51 -14.24
CA ALA A 518 4.34 -9.07 -12.86
C ALA A 518 5.36 -7.94 -12.67
N GLU A 519 5.01 -6.93 -11.87
CA GLU A 519 5.81 -5.74 -11.57
C GLU A 519 5.96 -5.57 -10.05
N LEU A 520 7.11 -5.09 -9.59
CA LEU A 520 7.32 -4.77 -8.19
C LEU A 520 6.52 -3.51 -7.81
N VAL A 521 5.83 -3.58 -6.68
CA VAL A 521 5.14 -2.47 -6.03
C VAL A 521 5.70 -2.28 -4.63
N GLN A 522 6.09 -1.06 -4.30
CA GLN A 522 6.52 -0.68 -2.96
C GLN A 522 5.45 0.17 -2.30
N VAL A 523 5.03 -0.21 -1.10
CA VAL A 523 4.12 0.56 -0.26
C VAL A 523 4.92 1.13 0.90
N ARG A 524 4.95 2.46 1.01
CA ARG A 524 5.63 3.19 2.08
C ARG A 524 4.61 3.92 2.94
N LEU A 525 4.66 3.68 4.24
CA LEU A 525 3.91 4.42 5.25
C LEU A 525 4.86 5.40 5.93
N LEU A 526 4.51 6.69 5.93
CA LEU A 526 5.35 7.76 6.47
C LEU A 526 4.66 8.39 7.67
N SER A 527 5.33 8.38 8.83
CA SER A 527 4.95 9.18 9.98
C SER A 527 5.48 10.61 9.83
N ILE A 528 4.68 11.59 10.23
CA ILE A 528 5.01 13.00 10.23
C ILE A 528 5.67 13.35 11.57
N PRO A 529 6.92 13.83 11.56
CA PRO A 529 7.56 14.34 12.77
C PRO A 529 6.94 15.69 13.17
N GLU A 530 6.97 16.03 14.46
CA GLU A 530 6.45 17.33 14.96
C GLU A 530 7.14 18.53 14.28
N ASP A 531 8.44 18.39 14.06
CA ASP A 531 9.28 19.28 13.25
C ASP A 531 10.39 18.44 12.57
N PHE A 532 11.17 19.04 11.66
CA PHE A 532 12.23 18.30 10.95
C PHE A 532 13.42 17.92 11.85
N GLU A 533 13.56 18.54 13.03
CA GLU A 533 14.60 18.26 14.03
C GLU A 533 14.12 17.24 15.10
N GLY A 534 12.81 16.96 15.10
CA GLY A 534 12.08 16.47 16.24
C GLY A 534 12.40 15.02 16.55
N ASN A 535 12.47 14.70 17.84
CA ASN A 535 12.64 13.32 18.32
C ASN A 535 11.32 12.55 18.39
N LYS A 536 10.18 13.24 18.24
CA LYS A 536 8.83 12.67 18.25
C LYS A 536 8.19 12.67 16.87
N SER A 537 7.27 11.74 16.66
CA SER A 537 6.41 11.73 15.48
C SER A 537 5.02 11.25 15.83
N ASP A 538 4.07 11.51 14.94
CA ASP A 538 2.81 10.77 15.02
C ASP A 538 3.02 9.26 14.86
N GLU A 539 1.94 8.53 15.13
CA GLU A 539 1.89 7.09 14.98
C GLU A 539 0.74 6.73 14.07
N ILE A 540 1.07 5.99 13.02
CA ILE A 540 0.11 5.55 12.03
C ILE A 540 0.33 4.06 11.82
N MET A 541 -0.79 3.34 11.75
CA MET A 541 -0.84 1.92 11.50
C MET A 541 -1.66 1.68 10.24
N MET A 542 -1.36 0.60 9.54
CA MET A 542 -2.07 0.29 8.32
C MET A 542 -2.11 -1.22 8.10
N HIS A 543 -3.28 -1.70 7.73
CA HIS A 543 -3.44 -2.98 7.07
C HIS A 543 -3.41 -2.74 5.57
N VAL A 544 -2.61 -3.55 4.88
CA VAL A 544 -2.56 -3.59 3.42
C VAL A 544 -2.88 -5.01 2.98
N SER A 545 -3.71 -5.13 1.97
CA SER A 545 -3.90 -6.39 1.27
C SER A 545 -3.78 -6.22 -0.23
N MET A 546 -3.29 -7.27 -0.87
CA MET A 546 -3.19 -7.35 -2.32
C MET A 546 -3.86 -8.64 -2.75
N VAL A 547 -4.83 -8.53 -3.66
CA VAL A 547 -5.62 -9.67 -4.12
C VAL A 547 -5.74 -9.64 -5.64
N ASP A 548 -5.55 -10.79 -6.28
CA ASP A 548 -5.76 -10.92 -7.72
C ASP A 548 -7.24 -10.81 -8.04
N ALA A 549 -7.59 -10.10 -9.11
CA ALA A 549 -8.97 -9.87 -9.50
C ALA A 549 -9.15 -10.11 -10.99
N GLU A 550 -10.09 -10.98 -11.35
CA GLU A 550 -10.58 -11.02 -12.73
C GLU A 550 -11.24 -9.68 -13.04
N PRO A 551 -11.07 -9.10 -14.24
CA PRO A 551 -11.85 -7.94 -14.65
C PRO A 551 -13.36 -8.20 -14.45
N PHE A 552 -14.07 -7.22 -13.89
CA PHE A 552 -15.51 -7.29 -13.60
C PHE A 552 -15.95 -8.41 -12.62
N TYR A 553 -15.06 -8.93 -11.77
CA TYR A 553 -15.44 -9.92 -10.74
C TYR A 553 -16.51 -9.40 -9.76
N ASP A 554 -16.58 -8.08 -9.57
CA ASP A 554 -17.52 -7.37 -8.70
C ASP A 554 -18.70 -6.79 -9.49
N ALA A 555 -19.05 -7.40 -10.63
CA ALA A 555 -20.22 -7.00 -11.40
C ALA A 555 -21.53 -7.31 -10.65
N ASP A 556 -22.45 -6.35 -10.67
CA ASP A 556 -23.78 -6.49 -10.09
C ASP A 556 -24.64 -7.52 -10.84
N PHE A 557 -24.37 -7.70 -12.14
CA PHE A 557 -24.96 -8.74 -12.97
C PHE A 557 -23.90 -9.41 -13.84
N GLU A 558 -23.88 -10.74 -13.83
CA GLU A 558 -23.03 -11.57 -14.67
C GLU A 558 -23.86 -12.69 -15.29
N ILE A 559 -23.67 -12.90 -16.59
CA ILE A 559 -24.17 -14.08 -17.28
C ILE A 559 -23.11 -14.65 -18.22
N ARG A 560 -22.96 -15.98 -18.18
CA ARG A 560 -22.05 -16.74 -19.04
C ARG A 560 -22.89 -17.56 -20.01
N PHE A 561 -22.75 -17.27 -21.30
CA PHE A 561 -23.38 -18.02 -22.36
C PHE A 561 -22.41 -19.06 -22.91
N GLN A 562 -22.74 -20.33 -22.76
CA GLN A 562 -21.93 -21.44 -23.27
C GLN A 562 -22.53 -21.98 -24.56
N ASP A 563 -21.80 -21.83 -25.67
CA ASP A 563 -22.16 -22.36 -27.00
C ASP A 563 -23.59 -22.04 -27.46
N VAL A 564 -24.05 -20.80 -27.20
CA VAL A 564 -25.43 -20.35 -27.52
C VAL A 564 -25.63 -19.96 -28.98
N PHE A 565 -24.54 -19.88 -29.75
CA PHE A 565 -24.58 -19.51 -31.16
C PHE A 565 -24.44 -20.75 -32.04
N PRO A 566 -25.30 -20.91 -33.07
CA PRO A 566 -25.09 -21.92 -34.10
C PRO A 566 -23.74 -21.77 -34.82
N SER A 567 -23.32 -22.81 -35.53
CA SER A 567 -22.09 -22.78 -36.33
C SER A 567 -22.10 -21.63 -37.32
N ASP A 568 -21.02 -20.86 -37.37
CA ASP A 568 -20.85 -19.64 -38.19
C ASP A 568 -21.96 -18.58 -38.07
N ALA A 569 -22.84 -18.72 -37.08
CA ALA A 569 -23.91 -17.78 -36.80
C ALA A 569 -23.51 -16.84 -35.66
N TYR A 570 -24.09 -15.64 -35.71
CA TYR A 570 -23.85 -14.58 -34.75
C TYR A 570 -25.13 -13.97 -34.17
N GLN A 571 -26.31 -14.36 -34.64
CA GLN A 571 -27.57 -13.85 -34.13
C GLN A 571 -27.89 -14.52 -32.79
N PHE A 572 -28.06 -13.70 -31.76
CA PHE A 572 -28.54 -14.12 -30.45
C PHE A 572 -30.05 -13.87 -30.36
N SER A 573 -30.81 -14.92 -30.06
CA SER A 573 -32.27 -14.87 -29.93
C SER A 573 -32.77 -15.31 -28.56
N GLY A 574 -31.87 -15.53 -27.60
CA GLY A 574 -32.21 -15.89 -26.23
C GLY A 574 -32.71 -14.70 -25.41
N ILE A 575 -33.14 -15.00 -24.18
CA ILE A 575 -33.47 -14.00 -23.17
C ILE A 575 -32.24 -13.81 -22.27
N ILE A 576 -31.89 -12.56 -21.98
CA ILE A 576 -30.77 -12.23 -21.08
C ILE A 576 -31.24 -12.20 -19.63
N PHE A 577 -32.34 -11.49 -19.35
CA PHE A 577 -32.87 -11.32 -17.99
C PHE A 577 -34.08 -12.21 -17.72
N SER A 578 -34.07 -12.88 -16.60
CA SER A 578 -35.16 -13.68 -16.07
C SER A 578 -36.02 -12.89 -15.06
N LEU A 579 -37.13 -13.48 -14.62
CA LEU A 579 -37.96 -12.88 -13.56
C LEU A 579 -37.22 -12.74 -12.21
N GLN A 580 -36.17 -13.55 -11.98
CA GLN A 580 -35.39 -13.51 -10.74
C GLN A 580 -34.50 -12.25 -10.66
N ASP A 581 -34.27 -11.57 -11.78
CA ASP A 581 -33.38 -10.42 -11.88
C ASP A 581 -34.05 -9.09 -11.50
N SER A 582 -35.28 -9.11 -10.96
CA SER A 582 -36.00 -7.90 -10.54
C SER A 582 -35.20 -7.05 -9.54
N ALA A 583 -34.51 -7.68 -8.58
CA ALA A 583 -33.70 -6.98 -7.59
C ALA A 583 -32.51 -6.21 -8.22
N PHE A 584 -31.94 -6.75 -9.30
CA PHE A 584 -30.91 -6.06 -10.07
C PHE A 584 -31.48 -4.81 -10.75
N PHE A 585 -32.65 -4.91 -11.39
CA PHE A 585 -33.29 -3.74 -12.02
C PHE A 585 -33.68 -2.65 -11.03
N GLU A 586 -34.20 -3.02 -9.86
CA GLU A 586 -34.48 -2.06 -8.79
C GLU A 586 -33.22 -1.29 -8.40
N THR A 587 -32.10 -1.99 -8.27
CA THR A 587 -30.80 -1.36 -7.93
C THR A 587 -30.32 -0.46 -9.06
N LEU A 588 -30.26 -0.97 -10.29
CA LEU A 588 -29.82 -0.25 -11.49
C LEU A 588 -30.57 1.07 -11.68
N PHE A 589 -31.90 1.01 -11.69
CA PHE A 589 -32.71 2.17 -12.00
C PHE A 589 -32.83 3.15 -10.82
N LYS A 590 -32.73 2.66 -9.58
CA LYS A 590 -32.62 3.52 -8.39
C LYS A 590 -31.34 4.34 -8.40
N GLU A 591 -30.19 3.73 -8.69
CA GLU A 591 -28.91 4.44 -8.76
C GLU A 591 -28.85 5.39 -9.96
N PHE A 592 -29.37 4.98 -11.13
CA PHE A 592 -29.48 5.87 -12.28
C PHE A 592 -30.31 7.12 -11.98
N LYS A 593 -31.44 6.97 -11.28
CA LYS A 593 -32.29 8.09 -10.87
C LYS A 593 -31.58 9.06 -9.92
N LYS A 594 -30.71 8.55 -9.06
CA LYS A 594 -30.03 9.34 -8.03
C LYS A 594 -28.95 10.25 -8.59
N ASN A 595 -28.05 9.73 -9.43
CA ASN A 595 -26.86 10.46 -9.90
C ASN A 595 -26.78 10.65 -11.42
N THR A 596 -27.72 10.10 -12.20
CA THR A 596 -27.68 10.10 -13.68
C THR A 596 -26.34 9.62 -14.21
N LEU A 597 -26.08 8.35 -13.91
CA LEU A 597 -24.83 7.67 -14.21
C LEU A 597 -24.61 7.59 -15.73
N PRO A 598 -23.41 7.91 -16.24
CA PRO A 598 -23.07 7.68 -17.64
C PRO A 598 -23.07 6.18 -17.95
N ILE A 599 -23.36 5.82 -19.21
CA ILE A 599 -23.32 4.44 -19.68
C ILE A 599 -22.07 4.26 -20.54
N GLU A 600 -21.26 3.25 -20.20
CA GLU A 600 -19.98 2.96 -20.84
C GLU A 600 -19.96 1.51 -21.34
N PHE A 601 -19.55 1.32 -22.59
CA PHE A 601 -19.50 0.00 -23.22
C PHE A 601 -18.05 -0.45 -23.43
N LEU A 602 -17.72 -1.63 -22.90
CA LEU A 602 -16.52 -2.37 -23.25
C LEU A 602 -16.95 -3.58 -24.08
N LEU A 603 -16.66 -3.57 -25.38
CA LEU A 603 -17.14 -4.58 -26.32
C LEU A 603 -15.95 -5.28 -26.94
N GLU A 604 -15.76 -6.57 -26.64
CA GLU A 604 -14.58 -7.33 -27.04
C GLU A 604 -14.95 -8.49 -27.96
N GLY A 605 -14.25 -8.56 -29.10
CA GLY A 605 -14.26 -9.70 -30.00
C GLY A 605 -12.93 -10.43 -29.88
N GLU A 606 -12.88 -11.48 -29.08
CA GLU A 606 -11.63 -12.11 -28.69
C GLU A 606 -11.09 -13.15 -29.69
N GLY A 607 -11.83 -13.38 -30.79
CA GLY A 607 -11.45 -14.38 -31.79
C GLY A 607 -11.35 -15.77 -31.18
N ILE A 608 -10.23 -16.45 -31.40
CA ILE A 608 -9.98 -17.79 -30.83
C ILE A 608 -9.72 -17.67 -29.33
N GLY A 609 -10.49 -18.41 -28.54
CA GLY A 609 -10.33 -18.48 -27.10
C GLY A 609 -9.21 -19.44 -26.67
N LYS A 610 -8.56 -19.12 -25.56
CA LYS A 610 -7.58 -19.96 -24.87
C LYS A 610 -7.86 -19.95 -23.37
N TRP A 611 -7.84 -21.12 -22.76
CA TRP A 611 -7.90 -21.22 -21.30
C TRP A 611 -6.53 -20.86 -20.71
N THR A 612 -6.52 -19.85 -19.84
CA THR A 612 -5.39 -19.53 -18.96
C THR A 612 -5.89 -19.73 -17.53
N ASP A 613 -5.37 -20.75 -16.85
CA ASP A 613 -5.90 -21.26 -15.57
C ASP A 613 -7.41 -21.57 -15.62
N SER A 614 -8.24 -20.71 -15.03
CA SER A 614 -9.71 -20.83 -14.98
C SER A 614 -10.42 -19.74 -15.79
N MET A 615 -9.69 -18.94 -16.56
CA MET A 615 -10.22 -17.84 -17.35
C MET A 615 -10.01 -18.09 -18.85
N LEU A 616 -11.10 -18.15 -19.59
CA LEU A 616 -11.06 -18.05 -21.05
C LEU A 616 -10.72 -16.60 -21.46
N SER A 617 -9.65 -16.43 -22.23
CA SER A 617 -9.16 -15.18 -22.80
C SER A 617 -8.80 -15.36 -24.27
N ARG A 618 -8.45 -14.29 -24.98
CA ARG A 618 -7.95 -14.35 -26.37
C ARG A 618 -6.64 -15.11 -26.47
N ASP A 619 -6.55 -16.03 -27.43
CA ASP A 619 -5.26 -16.61 -27.81
C ASP A 619 -4.41 -15.55 -28.52
N PRO A 620 -3.25 -15.13 -28.01
CA PRO A 620 -2.42 -14.13 -28.69
C PRO A 620 -1.96 -14.61 -30.08
N LEU A 621 -1.84 -15.91 -30.31
CA LEU A 621 -1.34 -16.48 -31.57
C LEU A 621 -2.42 -16.62 -32.65
N GLN A 622 -3.71 -16.69 -32.26
CA GLN A 622 -4.85 -16.86 -33.17
C GLN A 622 -4.62 -17.96 -34.24
N ILE A 623 -4.10 -19.13 -33.84
CA ILE A 623 -3.81 -20.23 -34.77
C ILE A 623 -5.10 -20.93 -35.19
N GLU A 624 -5.43 -20.85 -36.47
CA GLU A 624 -6.63 -21.46 -37.05
C GLU A 624 -6.41 -22.93 -37.47
N MET A 625 -7.45 -23.74 -37.31
CA MET A 625 -7.58 -25.10 -37.81
C MET A 625 -8.52 -25.12 -39.01
N THR A 626 -8.14 -25.80 -40.10
CA THR A 626 -8.99 -25.86 -41.30
C THR A 626 -10.29 -26.61 -41.10
N GLU A 627 -10.30 -27.64 -40.23
CA GLU A 627 -11.48 -28.44 -39.92
C GLU A 627 -11.38 -29.11 -38.56
N TYR A 628 -12.52 -29.55 -38.03
CA TYR A 628 -12.55 -30.37 -36.81
C TYR A 628 -11.85 -31.71 -37.05
N PRO A 629 -11.18 -32.28 -36.03
CA PRO A 629 -10.59 -33.62 -36.11
C PRO A 629 -11.63 -34.70 -36.46
N GLY A 630 -11.25 -35.64 -37.32
CA GLY A 630 -12.09 -36.76 -37.74
C GLY A 630 -12.07 -36.97 -39.25
N ASN A 631 -12.19 -38.22 -39.70
CA ASN A 631 -12.24 -38.57 -41.12
C ASN A 631 -13.68 -38.56 -41.66
N THR A 632 -14.67 -38.77 -40.78
CA THR A 632 -16.09 -38.78 -41.15
C THR A 632 -16.83 -37.55 -40.62
N ALA A 633 -17.97 -37.21 -41.23
CA ALA A 633 -18.81 -36.09 -40.76
C ALA A 633 -19.35 -36.31 -39.33
N ALA A 634 -19.56 -37.57 -38.93
CA ALA A 634 -19.99 -37.92 -37.57
C ALA A 634 -18.87 -37.66 -36.55
N GLU A 635 -17.64 -38.10 -36.84
CA GLU A 635 -16.46 -37.86 -36.00
C GLU A 635 -16.17 -36.35 -35.85
N LYS A 636 -16.27 -35.58 -36.95
CA LYS A 636 -16.10 -34.11 -36.91
C LYS A 636 -17.14 -33.44 -36.02
N ARG A 637 -18.39 -33.92 -36.04
CA ARG A 637 -19.46 -33.42 -35.17
C ARG A 637 -19.22 -33.77 -33.71
N GLU A 638 -18.77 -34.99 -33.43
CA GLU A 638 -18.40 -35.40 -32.08
C GLU A 638 -17.23 -34.57 -31.53
N ALA A 639 -16.21 -34.33 -32.35
CA ALA A 639 -15.10 -33.45 -32.01
C ALA A 639 -15.57 -32.02 -31.70
N ARG A 640 -16.48 -31.45 -32.51
CA ARG A 640 -17.08 -30.12 -32.26
C ARG A 640 -17.80 -30.05 -30.90
N GLU A 641 -18.49 -31.11 -30.51
CA GLU A 641 -19.22 -31.19 -29.24
C GLU A 641 -18.32 -31.55 -28.04
N SER A 642 -17.10 -32.00 -28.29
CA SER A 642 -16.14 -32.33 -27.24
C SER A 642 -15.83 -31.08 -26.38
N LYS A 643 -15.49 -31.34 -25.11
CA LYS A 643 -15.15 -30.29 -24.14
C LYS A 643 -14.02 -29.37 -24.65
N ALA A 644 -13.08 -29.91 -25.44
CA ALA A 644 -11.93 -29.17 -25.97
C ALA A 644 -12.33 -27.99 -26.87
N PHE A 645 -13.35 -28.16 -27.73
CA PHE A 645 -13.82 -27.10 -28.63
C PHE A 645 -15.01 -26.34 -28.04
N LYS A 646 -15.98 -27.07 -27.46
CA LYS A 646 -17.20 -26.48 -26.93
C LYS A 646 -16.96 -25.51 -25.77
N SER A 647 -15.95 -25.76 -24.94
CA SER A 647 -15.61 -24.85 -23.82
C SER A 647 -15.01 -23.52 -24.28
N LEU A 648 -14.45 -23.44 -25.49
CA LEU A 648 -13.86 -22.22 -26.05
C LEU A 648 -14.91 -21.31 -26.71
N ARG A 649 -16.11 -21.81 -26.99
CA ARG A 649 -17.21 -21.04 -27.60
C ARG A 649 -18.04 -20.38 -26.51
N GLN A 650 -17.52 -19.33 -25.89
CA GLN A 650 -18.19 -18.66 -24.78
C GLN A 650 -18.43 -17.17 -25.07
N SER A 651 -19.57 -16.66 -24.62
CA SER A 651 -19.81 -15.22 -24.50
C SER A 651 -20.11 -14.84 -23.07
N ARG A 652 -19.72 -13.64 -22.66
CA ARG A 652 -19.91 -13.12 -21.31
C ARG A 652 -20.57 -11.75 -21.38
N LEU A 653 -21.44 -11.49 -20.43
CA LEU A 653 -22.01 -10.18 -20.18
C LEU A 653 -21.86 -9.86 -18.70
N HIS A 654 -21.23 -8.72 -18.42
CA HIS A 654 -21.11 -8.15 -17.08
C HIS A 654 -21.70 -6.75 -17.07
N ILE A 655 -22.49 -6.44 -16.06
CA ILE A 655 -23.00 -5.08 -15.80
C ILE A 655 -22.57 -4.69 -14.40
N LYS A 656 -21.84 -3.59 -14.31
CA LYS A 656 -21.34 -3.03 -13.06
C LYS A 656 -21.89 -1.61 -12.87
N ILE A 657 -22.47 -1.36 -11.72
CA ILE A 657 -23.16 -0.14 -11.33
C ILE A 657 -22.35 0.49 -10.20
N LYS A 658 -21.48 1.43 -10.57
CA LYS A 658 -20.72 2.25 -9.61
C LYS A 658 -20.83 3.72 -10.00
N HIS A 659 -19.69 4.36 -10.29
CA HIS A 659 -19.62 5.74 -10.80
C HIS A 659 -20.09 5.88 -12.25
N SER A 660 -20.23 4.75 -12.95
CA SER A 660 -20.85 4.61 -14.26
C SER A 660 -21.59 3.26 -14.34
N ILE A 661 -22.50 3.14 -15.30
CA ILE A 661 -23.06 1.85 -15.70
C ILE A 661 -22.11 1.28 -16.76
N GLN A 662 -21.19 0.42 -16.32
CA GLN A 662 -20.23 -0.25 -17.19
C GLN A 662 -20.83 -1.56 -17.68
N ILE A 663 -20.92 -1.70 -19.00
CA ILE A 663 -21.44 -2.89 -19.66
C ILE A 663 -20.30 -3.51 -20.45
N HIS A 664 -19.83 -4.67 -20.00
CA HIS A 664 -18.81 -5.45 -20.67
C HIS A 664 -19.44 -6.64 -21.39
N ILE A 665 -19.17 -6.78 -22.68
CA ILE A 665 -19.58 -7.95 -23.46
C ILE A 665 -18.37 -8.46 -24.22
N SER A 666 -18.04 -9.73 -24.01
CA SER A 666 -16.96 -10.42 -24.72
C SER A 666 -17.46 -11.72 -25.34
N SER A 667 -16.88 -12.11 -26.47
CA SER A 667 -17.18 -13.38 -27.13
C SER A 667 -15.92 -14.03 -27.68
N THR A 668 -15.89 -15.36 -27.62
CA THR A 668 -14.80 -16.21 -28.12
C THR A 668 -15.35 -17.28 -29.07
N THR A 669 -14.46 -17.79 -29.91
CA THR A 669 -14.69 -18.87 -30.87
C THR A 669 -13.70 -19.99 -30.60
N ASP A 670 -13.98 -21.18 -31.15
CA ASP A 670 -13.01 -22.26 -31.18
C ASP A 670 -12.01 -22.03 -32.34
N PRO A 671 -10.91 -22.82 -32.43
CA PRO A 671 -9.87 -22.54 -33.42
C PRO A 671 -10.25 -22.91 -34.85
N VAL A 672 -11.42 -23.49 -35.13
CA VAL A 672 -11.78 -23.88 -36.51
C VAL A 672 -12.15 -22.63 -37.32
N VAL A 673 -11.58 -22.51 -38.52
CA VAL A 673 -11.79 -21.37 -39.43
C VAL A 673 -13.28 -21.13 -39.63
N SER A 674 -13.73 -19.92 -39.35
CA SER A 674 -15.11 -19.52 -39.58
C SER A 674 -15.37 -19.20 -41.06
N ASN A 675 -16.54 -19.60 -41.54
CA ASN A 675 -17.10 -19.21 -42.84
C ASN A 675 -18.14 -18.09 -42.70
N VAL A 676 -18.03 -17.25 -41.66
CA VAL A 676 -19.00 -16.20 -41.37
C VAL A 676 -19.23 -15.31 -42.58
N ASN A 677 -20.49 -15.21 -42.98
CA ASN A 677 -20.94 -14.28 -44.00
C ASN A 677 -22.12 -13.49 -43.43
N ALA A 678 -22.09 -12.16 -43.59
CA ALA A 678 -23.17 -11.30 -43.13
C ALA A 678 -23.69 -10.49 -44.31
N ALA A 679 -24.88 -10.84 -44.80
CA ALA A 679 -25.50 -10.23 -45.98
C ALA A 679 -25.64 -8.70 -45.89
N PHE A 680 -25.74 -8.16 -44.68
CA PHE A 680 -25.94 -6.73 -44.40
C PHE A 680 -24.67 -6.01 -43.96
N PHE A 681 -23.52 -6.70 -43.95
CA PHE A 681 -22.26 -6.18 -43.43
C PHE A 681 -21.13 -6.37 -44.44
N PRO A 682 -20.26 -5.36 -44.67
CA PRO A 682 -19.10 -5.52 -45.55
C PRO A 682 -17.99 -6.28 -44.81
N VAL A 683 -18.26 -7.54 -44.45
CA VAL A 683 -17.39 -8.42 -43.65
C VAL A 683 -15.99 -8.49 -44.24
N GLU A 684 -15.88 -8.75 -45.54
CA GLU A 684 -14.60 -8.85 -46.26
C GLU A 684 -13.83 -7.52 -46.26
N ALA A 685 -14.52 -6.38 -46.35
CA ALA A 685 -13.85 -5.07 -46.30
C ALA A 685 -13.34 -4.76 -44.88
N LEU A 686 -14.11 -5.09 -43.84
CA LEU A 686 -13.69 -4.89 -42.44
C LEU A 686 -12.51 -5.78 -42.07
N ILE A 687 -12.55 -7.06 -42.48
CA ILE A 687 -11.46 -8.02 -42.32
C ILE A 687 -10.18 -7.47 -42.96
N LYS A 688 -10.26 -7.02 -44.21
CA LYS A 688 -9.10 -6.49 -44.95
C LYS A 688 -8.57 -5.18 -44.35
N ASN A 689 -9.46 -4.24 -44.01
CA ASN A 689 -9.08 -2.91 -43.52
C ASN A 689 -8.46 -2.96 -42.12
N HIS A 690 -8.95 -3.85 -41.25
CA HIS A 690 -8.46 -3.98 -39.88
C HIS A 690 -7.47 -5.14 -39.70
N GLN A 691 -7.19 -5.91 -40.75
CA GLN A 691 -6.28 -7.07 -40.74
C GLN A 691 -6.64 -8.06 -39.61
N ILE A 692 -7.92 -8.42 -39.49
CA ILE A 692 -8.43 -9.35 -38.48
C ILE A 692 -8.82 -10.67 -39.13
N SER A 693 -8.87 -11.76 -38.37
CA SER A 693 -9.30 -13.07 -38.88
C SER A 693 -10.83 -13.18 -39.02
N ARG A 694 -11.30 -14.25 -39.68
CA ARG A 694 -12.75 -14.53 -39.75
C ARG A 694 -13.31 -14.90 -38.38
N ASN A 695 -12.54 -15.61 -37.56
CA ASN A 695 -12.90 -15.94 -36.18
C ASN A 695 -13.00 -14.68 -35.30
N GLU A 696 -12.06 -13.75 -35.44
CA GLU A 696 -12.13 -12.42 -34.79
C GLU A 696 -13.39 -11.67 -35.24
N MET A 697 -13.69 -11.61 -36.54
CA MET A 697 -14.90 -10.96 -37.05
C MET A 697 -16.19 -11.63 -36.57
N LEU A 698 -16.26 -12.97 -36.53
CA LEU A 698 -17.41 -13.71 -35.99
C LEU A 698 -17.64 -13.36 -34.51
N SER A 699 -16.56 -13.30 -33.72
CA SER A 699 -16.65 -12.94 -32.30
C SER A 699 -17.17 -11.52 -32.09
N ILE A 700 -16.74 -10.54 -32.89
CA ILE A 700 -17.27 -9.17 -32.88
C ILE A 700 -18.79 -9.18 -33.16
N LEU A 701 -19.23 -9.92 -34.19
CA LEU A 701 -20.64 -9.96 -34.57
C LEU A 701 -21.51 -10.59 -33.48
N ARG A 702 -21.01 -11.62 -32.78
CA ARG A 702 -21.67 -12.23 -31.62
C ARG A 702 -21.81 -11.24 -30.46
N THR A 703 -20.72 -10.54 -30.12
CA THR A 703 -20.70 -9.47 -29.12
C THR A 703 -21.71 -8.38 -29.47
N ARG A 704 -21.80 -7.97 -30.73
CA ARG A 704 -22.80 -7.00 -31.20
C ARG A 704 -24.23 -7.53 -31.05
N SER A 705 -24.50 -8.77 -31.42
CA SER A 705 -25.86 -9.30 -31.34
C SER A 705 -26.36 -9.38 -29.90
N LEU A 706 -25.47 -9.74 -28.95
CA LEU A 706 -25.78 -9.70 -27.52
C LEU A 706 -26.07 -8.27 -27.05
N LEU A 707 -25.28 -7.28 -27.49
CA LEU A 707 -25.50 -5.88 -27.16
C LEU A 707 -26.87 -5.38 -27.64
N LEU A 708 -27.28 -5.75 -28.86
CA LEU A 708 -28.58 -5.37 -29.41
C LEU A 708 -29.74 -5.97 -28.60
N GLN A 709 -29.63 -7.24 -28.22
CA GLN A 709 -30.63 -7.89 -27.37
C GLN A 709 -30.66 -7.25 -25.98
N LEU A 710 -29.50 -6.98 -25.37
CA LEU A 710 -29.39 -6.30 -24.09
C LEU A 710 -30.07 -4.93 -24.11
N LYS A 711 -29.78 -4.13 -25.14
CA LYS A 711 -30.41 -2.83 -25.34
C LYS A 711 -31.94 -2.96 -25.38
N LYS A 712 -32.46 -3.90 -26.17
CA LYS A 712 -33.91 -4.15 -26.26
C LYS A 712 -34.53 -4.50 -24.91
N GLU A 713 -33.90 -5.38 -24.13
CA GLU A 713 -34.41 -5.80 -22.83
C GLU A 713 -34.29 -4.70 -21.75
N LEU A 714 -33.22 -3.90 -21.76
CA LEU A 714 -33.08 -2.75 -20.85
C LEU A 714 -34.15 -1.69 -21.11
N VAL A 715 -34.41 -1.35 -22.39
CA VAL A 715 -35.46 -0.41 -22.78
C VAL A 715 -36.85 -0.93 -22.41
N ALA A 716 -37.10 -2.23 -22.58
CA ALA A 716 -38.38 -2.82 -22.21
C ALA A 716 -38.63 -2.81 -20.69
N ASN A 717 -37.58 -3.00 -19.88
CA ASN A 717 -37.70 -3.04 -18.42
C ASN A 717 -37.67 -1.65 -17.77
N CYS A 718 -37.00 -0.64 -18.35
CA CYS A 718 -36.88 0.67 -17.71
C CYS A 718 -38.24 1.33 -17.42
N ALA A 719 -39.24 1.13 -18.30
CA ALA A 719 -40.59 1.66 -18.12
C ALA A 719 -41.33 1.11 -16.90
N LYS A 720 -40.89 -0.03 -16.33
CA LYS A 720 -41.48 -0.64 -15.12
C LYS A 720 -40.96 0.00 -13.82
N TYR A 721 -39.73 0.54 -13.84
CA TYR A 721 -39.03 0.99 -12.63
C TYR A 721 -38.78 2.51 -12.61
N LEU A 722 -38.85 3.19 -13.75
CA LEU A 722 -38.65 4.63 -13.89
C LEU A 722 -39.94 5.35 -14.28
N SER A 723 -40.00 6.64 -13.95
CA SER A 723 -41.04 7.53 -14.48
C SER A 723 -40.88 7.69 -16.00
N SER A 724 -41.94 8.10 -16.71
CA SER A 724 -41.87 8.32 -18.17
C SER A 724 -40.73 9.27 -18.58
N THR A 725 -40.52 10.34 -17.81
CA THR A 725 -39.43 11.32 -18.03
C THR A 725 -38.06 10.70 -17.80
N ASP A 726 -37.87 9.97 -16.70
CA ASP A 726 -36.58 9.35 -16.36
C ASP A 726 -36.24 8.19 -17.30
N ALA A 727 -37.25 7.41 -17.72
CA ALA A 727 -37.11 6.35 -18.71
C ALA A 727 -36.65 6.91 -20.06
N LYS A 728 -37.27 8.02 -20.52
CA LYS A 728 -36.83 8.70 -21.75
C LYS A 728 -35.38 9.15 -21.65
N ARG A 729 -34.98 9.74 -20.51
CA ARG A 729 -33.59 10.16 -20.27
C ARG A 729 -32.62 8.97 -20.27
N PHE A 730 -32.97 7.86 -19.64
CA PHE A 730 -32.17 6.63 -19.66
C PHE A 730 -31.98 6.11 -21.09
N ILE A 731 -33.07 6.04 -21.85
CA ILE A 731 -33.02 5.59 -23.25
C ILE A 731 -32.13 6.51 -24.09
N GLU A 732 -32.24 7.83 -23.93
CA GLU A 732 -31.40 8.80 -24.66
C GLU A 732 -29.91 8.62 -24.33
N GLU A 733 -29.54 8.44 -23.05
CA GLU A 733 -28.15 8.18 -22.67
C GLU A 733 -27.66 6.82 -23.20
N LEU A 734 -28.49 5.78 -23.16
CA LEU A 734 -28.19 4.46 -23.71
C LEU A 734 -27.93 4.53 -25.22
N GLU A 735 -28.75 5.28 -25.96
CA GLU A 735 -28.58 5.49 -27.40
C GLU A 735 -27.31 6.29 -27.72
N LYS A 736 -27.01 7.34 -26.94
CA LYS A 736 -25.77 8.12 -27.09
C LYS A 736 -24.54 7.24 -26.87
N ALA A 737 -24.54 6.42 -25.83
CA ALA A 737 -23.46 5.48 -25.54
C ALA A 737 -23.33 4.44 -26.67
N PHE A 738 -24.45 3.88 -27.13
CA PHE A 738 -24.48 2.90 -28.21
C PHE A 738 -23.92 3.48 -29.53
N ALA A 739 -24.26 4.72 -29.88
CA ALA A 739 -23.76 5.38 -31.09
C ALA A 739 -22.25 5.67 -31.07
N LYS A 740 -21.67 5.81 -29.87
CA LYS A 740 -20.23 6.01 -29.65
C LYS A 740 -19.45 4.70 -29.48
N SER A 741 -20.15 3.57 -29.31
CA SER A 741 -19.54 2.27 -29.06
C SER A 741 -18.53 1.87 -30.15
N LYS A 742 -17.45 1.25 -29.71
CA LYS A 742 -16.40 0.64 -30.53
C LYS A 742 -16.15 -0.77 -30.01
N TYR A 743 -15.73 -1.64 -30.91
CA TYR A 743 -15.39 -3.03 -30.61
C TYR A 743 -13.87 -3.17 -30.59
N THR A 744 -13.34 -3.82 -29.57
CA THR A 744 -11.92 -4.06 -29.39
C THR A 744 -11.58 -5.49 -29.82
N VAL A 745 -10.49 -5.64 -30.56
CA VAL A 745 -9.88 -6.94 -30.93
C VAL A 745 -8.37 -6.83 -30.74
N GLY A 746 -7.85 -7.44 -29.69
CA GLY A 746 -6.46 -7.19 -29.25
C GLY A 746 -6.20 -5.69 -29.13
N ASN A 747 -5.18 -5.18 -29.82
CA ASN A 747 -4.81 -3.76 -29.77
C ASN A 747 -5.61 -2.87 -30.76
N LYS A 748 -6.62 -3.40 -31.45
CA LYS A 748 -7.34 -2.72 -32.52
C LYS A 748 -8.73 -2.30 -32.06
N GLN A 749 -9.15 -1.08 -32.40
CA GLN A 749 -10.53 -0.62 -32.21
C GLN A 749 -11.26 -0.49 -33.55
N ILE A 750 -12.45 -1.08 -33.63
CA ILE A 750 -13.26 -1.18 -34.83
C ILE A 750 -14.62 -0.54 -34.55
N LYS A 751 -14.99 0.44 -35.38
CA LYS A 751 -16.34 1.01 -35.36
C LYS A 751 -17.16 0.34 -36.44
N LEU A 752 -18.20 -0.38 -36.04
CA LEU A 752 -19.08 -1.02 -37.01
C LEU A 752 -20.12 -0.02 -37.53
N PRO A 753 -20.54 -0.10 -38.81
CA PRO A 753 -21.64 0.69 -39.33
C PRO A 753 -22.94 0.46 -38.54
N LYS A 754 -23.81 1.47 -38.55
CA LYS A 754 -25.19 1.31 -38.08
C LYS A 754 -25.86 0.23 -38.94
N LEU A 755 -26.56 -0.70 -38.30
CA LEU A 755 -27.49 -1.56 -39.02
C LEU A 755 -28.59 -0.62 -39.53
N LYS A 756 -28.96 -0.72 -40.81
CA LYS A 756 -30.25 -0.22 -41.24
C LYS A 756 -31.26 -1.20 -40.65
N ASP A 757 -32.13 -0.71 -39.78
CA ASP A 757 -33.25 -1.50 -39.24
C ASP A 757 -34.13 -2.03 -40.37
#